data_AF-L1MHU2-F1
#
_entry.id   AF-L1MHU2-F1
#
_cell.length_a   1.000
_cell.length_b   1.000
_cell.length_c   1.000
_cell.angle_alpha   90.00
_cell.angle_beta   90.00
_cell.angle_gamma   90.00
#
_symmetry.space_group_name_H-M   'P 1'
#
loop_
_entity.id
_entity.type
_entity.pdbx_description
1 polymer ?
#
loop_
_entity_poly.entity_id
_entity_poly.type
_entity_poly.pdbx_seq_one_letter_code
_entity_poly.pdbx_strand_id
1 'polypeptide(L)'
;MTIEITQDFSSALLQLQKGRNVLITGRAGTGKSTLLREFINKHTHGRNTLITAPTGVAALNIGGVTIHRGFGFHPALFPDDIKDTDSYRPSKRTVETLQSLDILIIDEISMVRADLFDMIDTALRRIRQNDAPFGGVQLVLVGDLLQLPPVVPNEDMQLFTGHPWTSPYFFSSNCYPLLDLYSIELTTIWRQKDDKFIELLNQVREGEISNDLLSQLNTCVDEKYPEENGWVILTPYRKKAHKINQEKLDNIPGNILYSVAEFKGEAAEKDFPGSVELLYKPGARVMSIINDPDNLFVNGSFGTITNATQDAITVKFDHGPTAEITAHTWEVRRPAMYGERLSSETVGSITQFPVILAWAITIHKSQGKTIPKCYIDLSGGTQIDGQFYVALSRAVDLEHLRINQEVSPKNIRSDGRIIRMIRRGANHGERVEKRVVISFEAVDFRVSQHIVHVHCIIIDNGIIKANFGSWINPNADLGKIGKKYNIPSFGLATSPELGDFWPLLLRQAAGGIIIGDNLGVLERAIRHQEPGLKPSLGLGYDIEELNFRPEGDTPEQRCESIVRAILSGSLTIENGTPVPTPDKNVEGALYIPDWAPREKVILDSDYATDSDLTWSAMSYGPVNPESQAEIQECVDLLSSWAESRGGWNDGWHNEISERSRRLTAQEVLIPSVTQNKVDLRSLIVPGTRVAFTGTIIINGMEFESRGDNIESLCREANIVYKNQVSKTRCDLLVAADPSSMSRKAKNAREFGKPIISSTQFETWYNSIRADQTSTLVSSNSGPSELSQTISESIDIDNALTETNVDQLEPLFPAIEFSNADEVLIAGTRVAFSGAIVIDGTLIAHGESLQHFCAEVGLIYKNTLSRTKSDVLVTANVGSETNKIRLAKKYGKHIISVDDFSKWAHNSRTLNSPHSVDEAEANMATSDFIDDTASTTVDEANIELTNNANLAAYPQDLHASDFALQRSQKEVTICSEPSGHSRSYNEISKNDFLRALFGSSESSALQTPHLLASDSIEPFMLGTSAWICKDQIDFLDKISQGHNPFELKKKSAKDSALKFLISIALWFTLMVIGGALVGSGQDGIGGTLIVFAMLITLAALFYIAQSLVRLIKKPSWNVAKSISTIENKLGCPVDQKLAIFYIDINHLSPLHQEILRSMQSLYSDAATHGMPISTQQWRELTAAALQSADIYLQSGSLDAATMVGDQIKIFRPQH
;
A
#
# COMPACT_ATOMS: atom_id res chain seq x y z
N MET A 1 8.21 -43.80 -5.55
CA MET A 1 9.54 -43.18 -5.77
C MET A 1 10.29 -43.22 -4.45
N THR A 2 11.61 -43.42 -4.46
CA THR A 2 12.47 -43.20 -3.30
C THR A 2 12.58 -41.70 -3.02
N ILE A 3 12.37 -41.29 -1.77
CA ILE A 3 12.54 -39.90 -1.33
C ILE A 3 14.01 -39.72 -0.96
N GLU A 4 14.66 -38.72 -1.54
CA GLU A 4 16.00 -38.30 -1.12
C GLU A 4 15.89 -37.48 0.17
N ILE A 5 16.72 -37.81 1.18
CA ILE A 5 16.64 -37.22 2.51
C ILE A 5 17.92 -36.42 2.77
N THR A 6 17.81 -35.10 2.72
CA THR A 6 18.89 -34.15 2.99
C THR A 6 19.14 -33.98 4.50
N GLN A 7 20.21 -33.29 4.88
CA GLN A 7 20.60 -33.11 6.28
C GLN A 7 19.60 -32.22 7.05
N ASP A 8 19.09 -31.15 6.42
CA ASP A 8 18.05 -30.28 6.96
C ASP A 8 16.72 -31.04 7.15
N PHE A 9 16.32 -31.86 6.17
CA PHE A 9 15.15 -32.74 6.23
C PHE A 9 15.27 -33.78 7.37
N SER A 10 16.44 -34.39 7.53
CA SER A 10 16.74 -35.34 8.62
C SER A 10 16.69 -34.65 9.99
N SER A 11 17.27 -33.45 10.10
CA SER A 11 17.25 -32.63 11.31
C SER A 11 15.82 -32.28 11.72
N ALA A 12 14.99 -31.85 10.77
CA ALA A 12 13.58 -31.55 11.02
C ALA A 12 12.80 -32.76 11.52
N LEU A 13 12.91 -33.92 10.87
CA LEU A 13 12.28 -35.14 11.37
C LEU A 13 12.72 -35.49 12.81
N LEU A 14 14.01 -35.35 13.12
CA LEU A 14 14.54 -35.62 14.47
C LEU A 14 13.98 -34.67 15.53
N GLN A 15 13.84 -33.38 15.26
CA GLN A 15 13.30 -32.42 16.24
C GLN A 15 11.79 -32.58 16.43
N LEU A 16 11.05 -32.89 15.36
CA LEU A 16 9.63 -33.24 15.43
C LEU A 16 9.39 -34.49 16.29
N GLN A 17 10.21 -35.54 16.10
CA GLN A 17 10.16 -36.78 16.89
C GLN A 17 10.47 -36.55 18.39
N LYS A 18 11.34 -35.58 18.71
CA LYS A 18 11.65 -35.19 20.11
C LYS A 18 10.52 -34.44 20.82
N GLY A 19 9.40 -34.17 20.15
CA GLY A 19 8.27 -33.45 20.74
C GLY A 19 8.42 -31.94 20.78
N ARG A 20 9.45 -31.36 20.13
CA ARG A 20 9.65 -29.90 20.10
C ARG A 20 8.60 -29.20 19.24
N ASN A 21 8.36 -27.93 19.55
CA ASN A 21 7.68 -27.02 18.63
C ASN A 21 8.65 -26.69 17.49
N VAL A 22 8.22 -26.85 16.23
CA VAL A 22 9.09 -26.67 15.06
C VAL A 22 8.43 -25.75 14.03
N LEU A 23 9.21 -24.80 13.52
CA LEU A 23 8.88 -24.02 12.32
C LEU A 23 9.70 -24.55 11.13
N ILE A 24 9.01 -25.15 10.16
CA ILE A 24 9.60 -25.64 8.91
C ILE A 24 9.38 -24.56 7.85
N THR A 25 10.43 -23.80 7.58
CA THR A 25 10.46 -22.80 6.50
C THR A 25 11.32 -23.29 5.32
N GLY A 26 11.50 -22.45 4.31
CA GLY A 26 12.26 -22.76 3.11
C GLY A 26 11.60 -22.21 1.86
N ARG A 27 12.38 -22.12 0.79
CA ARG A 27 11.98 -21.52 -0.49
C ARG A 27 10.85 -22.31 -1.18
N ALA A 28 10.29 -21.72 -2.23
CA ALA A 28 9.24 -22.34 -3.03
C ALA A 28 9.74 -23.60 -3.77
N GLY A 29 9.42 -24.80 -3.27
CA GLY A 29 9.79 -26.07 -3.93
C GLY A 29 10.83 -26.91 -3.18
N THR A 30 11.12 -26.58 -1.92
CA THR A 30 12.11 -27.29 -1.09
C THR A 30 11.59 -28.56 -0.38
N GLY A 31 10.45 -29.11 -0.82
CA GLY A 31 9.94 -30.38 -0.30
C GLY A 31 9.15 -30.32 1.02
N LYS A 32 8.83 -29.13 1.57
CA LYS A 32 8.06 -28.94 2.82
C LYS A 32 6.86 -29.90 2.99
N SER A 33 5.96 -29.95 2.00
CA SER A 33 4.76 -30.80 2.05
C SER A 33 5.08 -32.31 1.95
N THR A 34 6.23 -32.69 1.40
CA THR A 34 6.71 -34.08 1.40
C THR A 34 7.21 -34.46 2.80
N LEU A 35 7.99 -33.58 3.45
CA LEU A 35 8.43 -33.76 4.84
C LEU A 35 7.25 -33.90 5.79
N LEU A 36 6.25 -33.03 5.65
CA LEU A 36 5.03 -33.08 6.47
C LEU A 36 4.27 -34.41 6.28
N ARG A 37 4.11 -34.88 5.04
CA ARG A 37 3.49 -36.19 4.75
C ARG A 37 4.29 -37.36 5.34
N GLU A 38 5.61 -37.34 5.24
CA GLU A 38 6.46 -38.37 5.84
C GLU A 38 6.35 -38.39 7.37
N PHE A 39 6.33 -37.23 8.02
CA PHE A 39 6.12 -37.12 9.47
C PHE A 39 4.75 -37.66 9.89
N ILE A 40 3.67 -37.24 9.23
CA ILE A 40 2.31 -37.74 9.50
C ILE A 40 2.23 -39.27 9.30
N ASN A 41 2.75 -39.78 8.19
CA ASN A 41 2.60 -41.20 7.84
C ASN A 41 3.45 -42.15 8.68
N LYS A 42 4.53 -41.68 9.33
CA LYS A 42 5.48 -42.54 10.05
C LYS A 42 5.59 -42.26 11.55
N HIS A 43 5.26 -41.06 12.01
CA HIS A 43 5.66 -40.59 13.35
C HIS A 43 4.52 -39.98 14.19
N THR A 44 3.32 -39.80 13.65
CA THR A 44 2.14 -39.39 14.46
C THR A 44 1.25 -40.57 14.89
N HIS A 45 1.57 -41.80 14.48
CA HIS A 45 0.81 -42.99 14.87
C HIS A 45 0.67 -43.12 16.39
N GLY A 46 -0.60 -43.11 16.85
CA GLY A 46 -0.94 -43.19 18.27
C GLY A 46 -1.05 -41.86 18.99
N ARG A 47 -0.73 -40.72 18.34
CA ARG A 47 -0.90 -39.37 18.87
C ARG A 47 -2.03 -38.63 18.15
N ASN A 48 -2.89 -37.97 18.91
CA ASN A 48 -4.02 -37.20 18.40
C ASN A 48 -3.51 -35.96 17.67
N THR A 49 -3.58 -35.98 16.32
CA THR A 49 -3.00 -34.94 15.47
C THR A 49 -4.08 -34.21 14.69
N LEU A 50 -4.14 -32.88 14.83
CA LEU A 50 -5.03 -32.02 14.06
C LEU A 50 -4.22 -31.26 13.00
N ILE A 51 -4.60 -31.44 11.73
CA ILE A 51 -3.97 -30.78 10.59
C ILE A 51 -4.85 -29.60 10.16
N THR A 52 -4.26 -28.40 10.17
CA THR A 52 -4.97 -27.16 9.84
C THR A 52 -4.22 -26.31 8.81
N ALA A 53 -4.96 -25.42 8.15
CA ALA A 53 -4.41 -24.35 7.30
C ALA A 53 -5.35 -23.12 7.32
N PRO A 54 -4.88 -21.91 6.95
CA PRO A 54 -5.72 -20.71 6.94
C PRO A 54 -6.80 -20.73 5.83
N THR A 55 -6.53 -21.36 4.69
CA THR A 55 -7.45 -21.41 3.53
C THR A 55 -8.00 -22.81 3.27
N GLY A 56 -9.21 -22.90 2.70
CA GLY A 56 -9.84 -24.18 2.36
C GLY A 56 -9.06 -25.00 1.34
N VAL A 57 -8.44 -24.36 0.35
CA VAL A 57 -7.62 -25.04 -0.66
C VAL A 57 -6.36 -25.64 -0.04
N ALA A 58 -5.65 -24.89 0.82
CA ALA A 58 -4.47 -25.40 1.52
C ALA A 58 -4.85 -26.58 2.44
N ALA A 59 -5.92 -26.44 3.23
CA ALA A 59 -6.41 -27.50 4.12
C ALA A 59 -6.75 -28.80 3.37
N LEU A 60 -7.46 -28.70 2.24
CA LEU A 60 -7.81 -29.87 1.43
C LEU A 60 -6.58 -30.55 0.81
N ASN A 61 -5.57 -29.78 0.37
CA ASN A 61 -4.34 -30.32 -0.23
C ASN A 61 -3.52 -31.23 0.73
N ILE A 62 -3.68 -31.04 2.05
CA ILE A 62 -3.00 -31.82 3.10
C ILE A 62 -3.95 -32.76 3.87
N GLY A 63 -5.21 -32.89 3.44
CA GLY A 63 -6.22 -33.72 4.12
C GLY A 63 -6.68 -33.19 5.48
N GLY A 64 -6.43 -31.90 5.77
CA GLY A 64 -6.79 -31.22 7.01
C GLY A 64 -8.09 -30.41 6.92
N VAL A 65 -8.28 -29.51 7.90
CA VAL A 65 -9.41 -28.58 7.97
C VAL A 65 -8.93 -27.13 8.03
N THR A 66 -9.79 -26.13 7.78
CA THR A 66 -9.39 -24.74 8.03
C THR A 66 -9.25 -24.49 9.54
N ILE A 67 -8.37 -23.57 9.96
CA ILE A 67 -8.22 -23.17 11.37
C ILE A 67 -9.59 -22.83 11.98
N HIS A 68 -10.35 -21.95 11.30
CA HIS A 68 -11.71 -21.57 11.68
C HIS A 68 -12.62 -22.78 11.94
N ARG A 69 -12.56 -23.82 11.11
CA ARG A 69 -13.35 -25.05 11.27
C ARG A 69 -12.81 -25.94 12.40
N GLY A 70 -11.49 -26.09 12.49
CA GLY A 70 -10.82 -26.92 13.50
C GLY A 70 -11.08 -26.44 14.92
N PHE A 71 -11.10 -25.12 15.12
CA PHE A 71 -11.34 -24.48 16.41
C PHE A 71 -12.79 -24.01 16.63
N GLY A 72 -13.63 -24.04 15.59
CA GLY A 72 -15.02 -23.54 15.68
C GLY A 72 -15.11 -22.00 15.78
N PHE A 73 -14.11 -21.28 15.27
CA PHE A 73 -14.14 -19.82 15.21
C PHE A 73 -15.07 -19.32 14.10
N HIS A 74 -15.84 -18.25 14.38
CA HIS A 74 -16.57 -17.49 13.37
C HIS A 74 -15.87 -16.16 13.06
N PRO A 75 -16.08 -15.55 11.87
CA PRO A 75 -15.31 -14.37 11.43
C PRO A 75 -15.35 -13.13 12.35
N ALA A 76 -16.34 -13.04 13.23
CA ALA A 76 -16.49 -11.94 14.19
C ALA A 76 -16.00 -12.26 15.63
N LEU A 77 -15.20 -13.31 15.84
CA LEU A 77 -14.54 -13.55 17.14
C LEU A 77 -13.17 -12.89 17.17
N PHE A 78 -12.84 -12.29 18.31
CA PHE A 78 -11.52 -11.80 18.67
C PHE A 78 -10.98 -12.57 19.91
N PRO A 79 -9.69 -12.44 20.27
CA PRO A 79 -9.10 -13.20 21.40
C PRO A 79 -9.81 -13.07 22.74
N ASP A 80 -10.41 -11.92 23.06
CA ASP A 80 -11.15 -11.74 24.31
C ASP A 80 -12.50 -12.49 24.30
N ASP A 81 -13.15 -12.64 23.15
CA ASP A 81 -14.34 -13.49 23.00
C ASP A 81 -14.02 -14.97 23.26
N ILE A 82 -12.77 -15.39 23.03
CA ILE A 82 -12.29 -16.76 23.33
C ILE A 82 -12.17 -17.00 24.84
N LYS A 83 -12.11 -15.96 25.68
CA LYS A 83 -12.14 -16.08 27.14
C LYS A 83 -13.58 -16.23 27.65
N ASP A 84 -14.54 -15.58 26.99
CA ASP A 84 -15.95 -15.63 27.35
C ASP A 84 -16.66 -16.94 26.94
N THR A 85 -17.42 -17.51 27.87
CA THR A 85 -18.26 -18.69 27.65
C THR A 85 -19.53 -18.41 26.84
N ASP A 86 -19.93 -17.15 26.70
CA ASP A 86 -21.14 -16.79 25.99
C ASP A 86 -20.87 -16.49 24.50
N SER A 87 -19.78 -15.78 24.19
CA SER A 87 -19.30 -15.57 22.82
C SER A 87 -18.66 -16.82 22.18
N TYR A 88 -17.63 -17.43 22.79
CA TYR A 88 -16.99 -18.62 22.23
C TYR A 88 -17.60 -19.92 22.77
N ARG A 89 -18.50 -20.49 21.97
CA ARG A 89 -19.23 -21.75 22.21
C ARG A 89 -18.93 -22.79 21.10
N PRO A 90 -17.72 -23.37 21.07
CA PRO A 90 -17.39 -24.44 20.13
C PRO A 90 -18.30 -25.66 20.34
N SER A 91 -18.49 -26.47 19.30
CA SER A 91 -19.31 -27.69 19.40
C SER A 91 -18.70 -28.67 20.41
N LYS A 92 -19.53 -29.48 21.08
CA LYS A 92 -19.05 -30.52 22.02
C LYS A 92 -17.92 -31.38 21.41
N ARG A 93 -18.08 -31.76 20.14
CA ARG A 93 -17.12 -32.55 19.36
C ARG A 93 -15.80 -31.80 19.09
N THR A 94 -15.86 -30.49 18.90
CA THR A 94 -14.68 -29.59 18.83
C THR A 94 -13.97 -29.51 20.18
N VAL A 95 -14.72 -29.37 21.28
CA VAL A 95 -14.16 -29.38 22.65
C VAL A 95 -13.41 -30.68 22.92
N GLU A 96 -14.07 -31.83 22.71
CA GLU A 96 -13.46 -33.16 22.92
C GLU A 96 -12.20 -33.36 22.06
N THR A 97 -12.22 -32.89 20.80
CA THR A 97 -11.04 -32.89 19.89
C THR A 97 -9.86 -32.12 20.49
N LEU A 98 -10.09 -30.88 20.91
CA LEU A 98 -9.03 -29.98 21.40
C LEU A 98 -8.54 -30.39 22.80
N GLN A 99 -9.40 -30.99 23.62
CA GLN A 99 -9.04 -31.56 24.93
C GLN A 99 -8.07 -32.74 24.81
N SER A 100 -8.22 -33.58 23.79
CA SER A 100 -7.38 -34.76 23.59
C SER A 100 -6.17 -34.56 22.67
N LEU A 101 -6.00 -33.36 22.11
CA LEU A 101 -5.00 -33.05 21.09
C LEU A 101 -3.56 -33.22 21.61
N ASP A 102 -2.68 -33.84 20.82
CA ASP A 102 -1.24 -33.99 21.11
C ASP A 102 -0.38 -33.09 20.22
N ILE A 103 -0.76 -32.97 18.95
CA ILE A 103 0.01 -32.27 17.91
C ILE A 103 -0.93 -31.39 17.07
N LEU A 104 -0.61 -30.11 16.94
CA LEU A 104 -1.26 -29.19 16.01
C LEU A 104 -0.31 -28.87 14.85
N ILE A 105 -0.71 -29.25 13.64
CA ILE A 105 -0.04 -28.87 12.40
C ILE A 105 -0.76 -27.66 11.81
N ILE A 106 0.01 -26.62 11.44
CA ILE A 106 -0.49 -25.44 10.71
C ILE A 106 0.36 -25.25 9.45
N ASP A 107 -0.22 -25.58 8.28
CA ASP A 107 0.40 -25.32 6.98
C ASP A 107 0.02 -23.93 6.45
N GLU A 108 0.86 -23.38 5.57
CA GLU A 108 0.83 -21.99 5.09
C GLU A 108 0.77 -20.95 6.22
N ILE A 109 1.60 -21.14 7.26
CA ILE A 109 1.66 -20.29 8.47
C ILE A 109 1.89 -18.79 8.16
N SER A 110 2.52 -18.46 7.04
CA SER A 110 2.76 -17.06 6.62
C SER A 110 1.48 -16.27 6.39
N MET A 111 0.36 -16.94 6.11
CA MET A 111 -0.97 -16.33 5.92
C MET A 111 -1.79 -16.23 7.21
N VAL A 112 -1.30 -16.73 8.33
CA VAL A 112 -2.03 -16.71 9.62
C VAL A 112 -1.82 -15.36 10.30
N ARG A 113 -2.92 -14.70 10.67
CA ARG A 113 -2.90 -13.43 11.38
C ARG A 113 -2.44 -13.58 12.83
N ALA A 114 -1.81 -12.54 13.40
CA ALA A 114 -1.36 -12.48 14.79
C ALA A 114 -2.50 -12.74 15.80
N ASP A 115 -3.65 -12.09 15.60
CA ASP A 115 -4.85 -12.24 16.43
C ASP A 115 -5.42 -13.66 16.36
N LEU A 116 -5.52 -14.23 15.15
CA LEU A 116 -5.95 -15.61 14.95
C LEU A 116 -5.01 -16.63 15.63
N PHE A 117 -3.71 -16.34 15.70
CA PHE A 117 -2.74 -17.20 16.39
C PHE A 117 -2.90 -17.11 17.93
N ASP A 118 -3.10 -15.92 18.49
CA ASP A 118 -3.46 -15.73 19.90
C ASP A 118 -4.82 -16.37 20.26
N MET A 119 -5.79 -16.37 19.35
CA MET A 119 -7.07 -17.08 19.53
C MET A 119 -6.87 -18.60 19.64
N ILE A 120 -5.97 -19.19 18.84
CA ILE A 120 -5.64 -20.63 18.92
C ILE A 120 -5.05 -20.96 20.29
N ASP A 121 -4.06 -20.19 20.73
CA ASP A 121 -3.42 -20.35 22.05
C ASP A 121 -4.46 -20.25 23.18
N THR A 122 -5.22 -19.15 23.21
CA THR A 122 -6.27 -18.90 24.21
C THR A 122 -7.32 -20.01 24.25
N ALA A 123 -7.76 -20.49 23.08
CA ALA A 123 -8.73 -21.58 22.99
C ALA A 123 -8.17 -22.89 23.56
N LEU A 124 -6.93 -23.25 23.24
CA LEU A 124 -6.30 -24.48 23.75
C LEU A 124 -6.08 -24.42 25.26
N ARG A 125 -5.55 -23.31 25.79
CA ARG A 125 -5.35 -23.14 27.24
C ARG A 125 -6.67 -23.28 28.00
N ARG A 126 -7.72 -22.56 27.56
CA ARG A 126 -9.07 -22.62 28.15
C ARG A 126 -9.67 -24.02 28.08
N ILE A 127 -9.66 -24.66 26.90
CA ILE A 127 -10.34 -25.94 26.69
C ILE A 127 -9.64 -27.10 27.40
N ARG A 128 -8.30 -27.09 27.42
CA ARG A 128 -7.46 -28.12 28.06
C ARG A 128 -7.22 -27.87 29.55
N GLN A 129 -7.59 -26.71 30.07
CA GLN A 129 -7.31 -26.28 31.45
C GLN A 129 -5.81 -26.35 31.79
N ASN A 130 -4.98 -25.86 30.88
CA ASN A 130 -3.53 -25.86 31.00
C ASN A 130 -2.98 -24.50 30.56
N ASP A 131 -2.35 -23.76 31.48
CA ASP A 131 -1.84 -22.41 31.22
C ASP A 131 -0.54 -22.37 30.41
N ALA A 132 0.09 -23.53 30.17
CA ALA A 132 1.22 -23.64 29.26
C ALA A 132 0.82 -23.19 27.82
N PRO A 133 1.74 -22.61 27.03
CA PRO A 133 1.47 -22.22 25.65
C PRO A 133 0.77 -23.33 24.86
N PHE A 134 -0.29 -22.96 24.14
CA PHE A 134 -1.15 -23.84 23.35
C PHE A 134 -1.71 -25.02 24.16
N GLY A 135 -1.91 -24.84 25.47
CA GLY A 135 -2.36 -25.87 26.40
C GLY A 135 -1.43 -27.09 26.47
N GLY A 136 -0.14 -26.90 26.16
CA GLY A 136 0.88 -27.95 26.11
C GLY A 136 0.83 -28.83 24.84
N VAL A 137 0.14 -28.41 23.79
CA VAL A 137 0.11 -29.11 22.49
C VAL A 137 1.41 -28.84 21.71
N GLN A 138 1.98 -29.87 21.09
CA GLN A 138 3.15 -29.72 20.21
C GLN A 138 2.76 -29.00 18.92
N LEU A 139 3.46 -27.92 18.57
CA LEU A 139 3.24 -27.16 17.34
C LEU A 139 4.17 -27.57 16.20
N VAL A 140 3.60 -27.74 15.01
CA VAL A 140 4.32 -27.96 13.76
C VAL A 140 3.84 -26.93 12.75
N LEU A 141 4.61 -25.85 12.61
CA LEU A 141 4.30 -24.72 11.73
C LEU A 141 5.03 -24.89 10.41
N VAL A 142 4.35 -24.73 9.27
CA VAL A 142 4.95 -24.93 7.93
C VAL A 142 4.57 -23.77 7.01
N GLY A 143 5.54 -23.22 6.27
CA GLY A 143 5.26 -22.17 5.29
C GLY A 143 6.51 -21.55 4.67
N ASP A 144 6.35 -20.55 3.82
CA ASP A 144 7.45 -19.72 3.29
C ASP A 144 7.12 -18.27 3.58
N LEU A 145 7.82 -17.68 4.55
CA LEU A 145 7.45 -16.38 5.13
C LEU A 145 7.53 -15.21 4.13
N LEU A 146 8.23 -15.40 2.99
CA LEU A 146 8.39 -14.40 1.94
C LEU A 146 7.50 -14.66 0.70
N GLN A 147 6.51 -15.58 0.77
CA GLN A 147 5.57 -15.83 -0.32
C GLN A 147 4.36 -14.89 -0.32
N LEU A 148 3.44 -15.06 0.64
CA LEU A 148 2.25 -14.22 0.76
C LEU A 148 1.98 -13.92 2.25
N PRO A 149 1.73 -12.63 2.59
CA PRO A 149 1.37 -12.22 3.94
C PRO A 149 -0.09 -12.58 4.28
N PRO A 150 -0.50 -12.40 5.54
CA PRO A 150 -1.89 -12.51 5.95
C PRO A 150 -2.76 -11.48 5.22
N VAL A 151 -3.98 -11.86 4.86
CA VAL A 151 -4.94 -10.96 4.22
C VAL A 151 -5.69 -10.18 5.30
N VAL A 152 -5.46 -8.86 5.35
CA VAL A 152 -6.07 -7.95 6.33
C VAL A 152 -6.96 -6.95 5.59
N PRO A 153 -8.27 -6.87 5.91
CA PRO A 153 -9.15 -5.80 5.43
C PRO A 153 -8.66 -4.40 5.87
N ASN A 154 -8.88 -3.37 5.06
CA ASN A 154 -8.45 -2.00 5.41
C ASN A 154 -9.05 -1.47 6.72
N GLU A 155 -10.24 -1.95 7.10
CA GLU A 155 -10.90 -1.67 8.38
C GLU A 155 -10.17 -2.30 9.59
N ASP A 156 -9.60 -3.49 9.41
CA ASP A 156 -8.83 -4.21 10.43
C ASP A 156 -7.38 -3.73 10.56
N MET A 157 -6.84 -2.98 9.59
CA MET A 157 -5.42 -2.59 9.58
C MET A 157 -4.99 -1.84 10.85
N GLN A 158 -5.89 -1.08 11.47
CA GLN A 158 -5.62 -0.35 12.72
C GLN A 158 -5.39 -1.26 13.93
N LEU A 159 -5.85 -2.52 13.88
CA LEU A 159 -5.57 -3.53 14.91
C LEU A 159 -4.08 -3.95 14.94
N PHE A 160 -3.37 -3.73 13.83
CA PHE A 160 -2.00 -4.18 13.61
C PHE A 160 -0.98 -3.03 13.53
N THR A 161 -1.34 -1.85 14.08
CA THR A 161 -0.48 -0.64 14.14
C THR A 161 -0.11 -0.25 15.57
N GLY A 162 -0.13 -1.19 16.53
CA GLY A 162 0.15 -0.91 17.93
C GLY A 162 -0.31 -2.05 18.85
N HIS A 163 -0.22 -1.85 20.17
CA HIS A 163 -0.62 -2.87 21.14
C HIS A 163 -2.11 -3.28 20.94
N PRO A 164 -2.45 -4.57 20.82
CA PRO A 164 -1.62 -5.75 21.17
C PRO A 164 -0.81 -6.40 20.03
N TRP A 165 -0.84 -5.89 18.79
CA TRP A 165 -0.09 -6.45 17.65
C TRP A 165 0.63 -5.39 16.81
N THR A 166 1.97 -5.44 16.79
CA THR A 166 2.81 -4.54 15.97
C THR A 166 2.79 -4.87 14.48
N SER A 167 2.27 -6.04 14.09
CA SER A 167 2.11 -6.43 12.69
C SER A 167 1.05 -7.53 12.56
N PRO A 168 0.53 -7.79 11.35
CA PRO A 168 -0.47 -8.83 11.16
C PRO A 168 0.11 -10.24 11.14
N TYR A 169 1.42 -10.46 11.12
CA TYR A 169 2.01 -11.79 11.01
C TYR A 169 1.92 -12.58 12.33
N PHE A 170 1.74 -13.90 12.25
CA PHE A 170 1.63 -14.78 13.43
C PHE A 170 2.75 -14.61 14.48
N PHE A 171 3.96 -14.20 14.09
CA PHE A 171 5.08 -13.98 15.02
C PHE A 171 4.99 -12.65 15.82
N SER A 172 4.08 -11.74 15.46
CA SER A 172 3.72 -10.56 16.26
C SER A 172 2.62 -10.84 17.28
N SER A 173 2.18 -12.10 17.42
CA SER A 173 1.21 -12.51 18.44
C SER A 173 1.82 -12.51 19.85
N ASN A 174 0.98 -12.31 20.87
CA ASN A 174 1.41 -12.24 22.27
C ASN A 174 1.92 -13.58 22.80
N CYS A 175 1.41 -14.69 22.25
CA CYS A 175 1.86 -16.03 22.60
C CYS A 175 3.19 -16.44 21.93
N TYR A 176 3.62 -15.80 20.84
CA TYR A 176 4.82 -16.21 20.09
C TYR A 176 6.12 -16.16 20.92
N PRO A 177 6.43 -15.11 21.72
CA PRO A 177 7.63 -15.08 22.57
C PRO A 177 7.65 -16.15 23.68
N LEU A 178 6.52 -16.79 23.96
CA LEU A 178 6.40 -17.88 24.93
C LEU A 178 6.71 -19.26 24.33
N LEU A 179 6.93 -19.34 23.01
CA LEU A 179 7.21 -20.58 22.31
C LEU A 179 8.72 -20.85 22.24
N ASP A 180 9.16 -21.98 22.81
CA ASP A 180 10.46 -22.60 22.49
C ASP A 180 10.40 -23.21 21.07
N LEU A 181 10.36 -22.35 20.06
CA LEU A 181 10.12 -22.69 18.66
C LEU A 181 11.43 -22.93 17.91
N TYR A 182 11.71 -24.17 17.55
CA TYR A 182 12.90 -24.55 16.79
C TYR A 182 12.68 -24.31 15.29
N SER A 183 13.35 -23.30 14.72
CA SER A 183 13.25 -22.97 13.29
C SER A 183 14.23 -23.78 12.43
N ILE A 184 13.77 -24.25 11.27
CA ILE A 184 14.58 -24.96 10.26
C ILE A 184 14.18 -24.45 8.87
N GLU A 185 15.15 -23.92 8.13
CA GLU A 185 14.98 -23.60 6.71
C GLU A 185 15.43 -24.79 5.84
N LEU A 186 14.51 -25.33 5.04
CA LEU A 186 14.86 -26.30 3.99
C LEU A 186 15.48 -25.56 2.80
N THR A 187 16.69 -25.97 2.43
CA THR A 187 17.58 -25.23 1.52
C THR A 187 17.55 -25.76 0.07
N THR A 188 17.52 -27.08 -0.11
CA THR A 188 17.56 -27.73 -1.44
C THR A 188 16.26 -27.51 -2.22
N ILE A 189 16.34 -26.87 -3.38
CA ILE A 189 15.21 -26.62 -4.28
C ILE A 189 15.07 -27.79 -5.27
N TRP A 190 13.86 -28.35 -5.38
CA TRP A 190 13.58 -29.50 -6.26
C TRP A 190 12.73 -29.18 -7.50
N ARG A 191 12.13 -27.97 -7.57
CA ARG A 191 11.25 -27.58 -8.71
C ARG A 191 12.06 -27.05 -9.89
N GLN A 192 12.97 -26.12 -9.63
CA GLN A 192 13.89 -25.55 -10.61
C GLN A 192 15.21 -26.32 -10.63
N LYS A 193 15.89 -26.34 -11.78
CA LYS A 193 17.22 -26.96 -11.96
C LYS A 193 18.29 -26.01 -12.50
N ASP A 194 17.88 -24.86 -13.04
CA ASP A 194 18.81 -23.84 -13.53
C ASP A 194 19.26 -22.94 -12.37
N ASP A 195 20.56 -22.93 -12.10
CA ASP A 195 21.18 -22.13 -11.04
C ASP A 195 20.94 -20.63 -11.23
N LYS A 196 20.90 -20.12 -12.48
CA LYS A 196 20.61 -18.70 -12.76
C LYS A 196 19.17 -18.35 -12.41
N PHE A 197 18.21 -19.18 -12.82
CA PHE A 197 16.81 -18.98 -12.45
C PHE A 197 16.59 -19.13 -10.94
N ILE A 198 17.31 -20.05 -10.28
CA ILE A 198 17.32 -20.16 -8.82
C ILE A 198 17.84 -18.87 -8.17
N GLU A 199 18.97 -18.32 -8.63
CA GLU A 199 19.53 -17.07 -8.12
C GLU A 199 18.55 -15.90 -8.27
N LEU A 200 17.98 -15.74 -9.46
CA LEU A 200 16.96 -14.74 -9.77
C LEU A 200 15.74 -14.86 -8.83
N LEU A 201 15.23 -16.07 -8.63
CA LEU A 201 14.13 -16.33 -7.69
C LEU A 201 14.49 -15.97 -6.24
N ASN A 202 15.74 -16.18 -5.83
CA ASN A 202 16.20 -15.85 -4.48
C ASN A 202 16.30 -14.35 -4.25
N GLN A 203 16.85 -13.60 -5.21
CA GLN A 203 16.91 -12.14 -5.12
C GLN A 203 15.48 -11.56 -5.09
N VAL A 204 14.60 -12.00 -6.00
CA VAL A 204 13.21 -11.52 -6.05
C VAL A 204 12.40 -11.87 -4.79
N ARG A 205 12.65 -13.03 -4.15
CA ARG A 205 12.08 -13.41 -2.83
C ARG A 205 12.41 -12.37 -1.76
N GLU A 206 13.63 -11.84 -1.81
CA GLU A 206 14.18 -10.89 -0.84
C GLU A 206 13.99 -9.42 -1.26
N GLY A 207 13.19 -9.17 -2.31
CA GLY A 207 12.82 -7.81 -2.72
C GLY A 207 13.91 -7.05 -3.50
N GLU A 208 15.00 -7.72 -3.86
CA GLU A 208 16.14 -7.16 -4.60
C GLU A 208 16.28 -7.84 -5.97
N ILE A 209 17.02 -7.23 -6.91
CA ILE A 209 17.49 -7.91 -8.12
C ILE A 209 18.70 -7.16 -8.69
N SER A 210 19.68 -7.87 -9.24
CA SER A 210 20.79 -7.27 -9.99
C SER A 210 20.32 -6.77 -11.36
N ASN A 211 20.98 -5.75 -11.92
CA ASN A 211 20.63 -5.23 -13.25
C ASN A 211 20.80 -6.31 -14.35
N ASP A 212 21.76 -7.21 -14.19
CA ASP A 212 22.01 -8.34 -15.10
C ASP A 212 20.83 -9.33 -15.10
N LEU A 213 20.43 -9.81 -13.91
CA LEU A 213 19.31 -10.73 -13.78
C LEU A 213 17.96 -10.07 -14.10
N LEU A 214 17.80 -8.76 -13.89
CA LEU A 214 16.62 -8.02 -14.32
C LEU A 214 16.56 -7.90 -15.85
N SER A 215 17.71 -7.65 -16.50
CA SER A 215 17.81 -7.65 -17.97
C SER A 215 17.48 -9.04 -18.53
N GLN A 216 18.02 -10.11 -17.92
CA GLN A 216 17.69 -11.48 -18.28
C GLN A 216 16.21 -11.82 -18.04
N LEU A 217 15.59 -11.32 -16.96
CA LEU A 217 14.15 -11.49 -16.73
C LEU A 217 13.32 -10.76 -17.80
N ASN A 218 13.77 -9.59 -18.23
CA ASN A 218 13.09 -8.79 -19.24
C ASN A 218 13.24 -9.35 -20.67
N THR A 219 14.16 -10.28 -20.95
CA THR A 219 14.12 -11.05 -22.21
C THR A 219 12.94 -12.03 -22.27
N CYS A 220 12.24 -12.27 -21.15
CA CYS A 220 11.02 -13.08 -21.11
C CYS A 220 9.76 -12.25 -21.40
N VAL A 221 9.89 -10.96 -21.74
CA VAL A 221 8.73 -10.09 -22.03
C VAL A 221 8.15 -10.41 -23.40
N ASP A 222 6.85 -10.68 -23.44
CA ASP A 222 6.06 -10.84 -24.65
C ASP A 222 4.68 -10.21 -24.40
N GLU A 223 4.42 -9.04 -24.99
CA GLU A 223 3.15 -8.34 -24.84
C GLU A 223 1.96 -9.15 -25.37
N LYS A 224 2.22 -10.04 -26.34
CA LYS A 224 1.21 -10.90 -26.94
C LYS A 224 1.17 -12.21 -26.17
N TYR A 225 -0.03 -12.67 -25.87
CA TYR A 225 -0.20 -14.01 -25.35
C TYR A 225 0.20 -15.03 -26.45
N PRO A 226 1.15 -15.95 -26.20
CA PRO A 226 1.59 -16.91 -27.20
C PRO A 226 0.42 -17.72 -27.76
N GLU A 227 0.33 -17.83 -29.09
CA GLU A 227 -0.72 -18.61 -29.75
C GLU A 227 -0.53 -20.13 -29.58
N GLU A 228 0.65 -20.55 -29.11
CA GLU A 228 0.92 -21.94 -28.76
C GLU A 228 -0.01 -22.49 -27.68
N ASN A 229 -0.42 -23.74 -27.84
CA ASN A 229 -1.11 -24.47 -26.78
C ASN A 229 -0.20 -24.75 -25.58
N GLY A 230 -0.78 -24.72 -24.38
CA GLY A 230 -0.13 -25.14 -23.13
C GLY A 230 0.04 -24.03 -22.09
N TRP A 231 0.20 -22.77 -22.52
CA TRP A 231 0.41 -21.64 -21.62
C TRP A 231 -0.77 -21.43 -20.64
N VAL A 232 -0.43 -20.99 -19.42
CA VAL A 232 -1.38 -20.67 -18.34
C VAL A 232 -1.09 -19.26 -17.83
N ILE A 233 -2.13 -18.42 -17.82
CA ILE A 233 -2.04 -17.02 -17.40
C ILE A 233 -2.15 -16.92 -15.87
N LEU A 234 -1.14 -16.35 -15.23
CA LEU A 234 -1.17 -15.94 -13.82
C LEU A 234 -1.52 -14.46 -13.72
N THR A 235 -2.59 -14.13 -12.99
CA THR A 235 -3.02 -12.75 -12.78
C THR A 235 -3.25 -12.43 -11.30
N PRO A 236 -3.00 -11.19 -10.83
CA PRO A 236 -3.28 -10.81 -9.45
C PRO A 236 -4.78 -10.87 -9.08
N TYR A 237 -5.70 -10.65 -10.02
CA TYR A 237 -7.13 -10.42 -9.70
C TYR A 237 -8.08 -11.54 -10.19
N ARG A 238 -8.93 -12.05 -9.28
CA ARG A 238 -9.96 -13.08 -9.59
C ARG A 238 -10.90 -12.66 -10.72
N LYS A 239 -11.30 -11.39 -10.78
CA LYS A 239 -12.16 -10.84 -11.84
C LYS A 239 -11.50 -10.92 -13.22
N LYS A 240 -10.19 -10.72 -13.32
CA LYS A 240 -9.44 -10.80 -14.58
C LYS A 240 -9.29 -12.25 -15.05
N ALA A 241 -8.95 -13.17 -14.14
CA ALA A 241 -8.91 -14.60 -14.44
C ALA A 241 -10.26 -15.13 -14.94
N HIS A 242 -11.36 -14.78 -14.28
CA HIS A 242 -12.71 -15.16 -14.72
C HIS A 242 -13.05 -14.56 -16.09
N LYS A 243 -12.74 -13.29 -16.32
CA LYS A 243 -12.97 -12.63 -17.61
C LYS A 243 -12.26 -13.38 -18.74
N ILE A 244 -10.96 -13.65 -18.58
CA ILE A 244 -10.15 -14.35 -19.59
C ILE A 244 -10.68 -15.77 -19.85
N ASN A 245 -11.02 -16.52 -18.80
CA ASN A 245 -11.57 -17.88 -18.94
C ASN A 245 -12.92 -17.87 -19.68
N GLN A 246 -13.78 -16.89 -19.39
CA GLN A 246 -15.07 -16.75 -20.07
C GLN A 246 -14.88 -16.38 -21.54
N GLU A 247 -14.07 -15.36 -21.84
CA GLU A 247 -13.77 -14.94 -23.21
C GLU A 247 -13.15 -16.08 -24.04
N LYS A 248 -12.26 -16.89 -23.46
CA LYS A 248 -11.69 -18.07 -24.14
C LYS A 248 -12.73 -19.19 -24.34
N LEU A 249 -13.65 -19.41 -23.39
CA LEU A 249 -14.73 -20.40 -23.51
C LEU A 249 -15.78 -19.99 -24.57
N ASP A 250 -16.14 -18.70 -24.61
CA ASP A 250 -17.14 -18.17 -25.52
C ASP A 250 -16.66 -18.27 -26.97
N ASN A 251 -15.38 -17.99 -27.22
CA ASN A 251 -14.73 -18.08 -28.54
C ASN A 251 -14.57 -19.52 -29.08
N ILE A 252 -14.77 -20.57 -28.28
CA ILE A 252 -14.78 -21.96 -28.78
C ILE A 252 -16.09 -22.22 -29.54
N PRO A 253 -16.06 -22.73 -30.78
CA PRO A 253 -17.27 -23.07 -31.51
C PRO A 253 -18.04 -24.24 -30.85
N GLY A 254 -19.36 -24.20 -30.93
CA GLY A 254 -20.24 -25.23 -30.38
C GLY A 254 -20.96 -24.85 -29.09
N ASN A 255 -21.85 -25.73 -28.64
CA ASN A 255 -22.75 -25.50 -27.52
C ASN A 255 -22.02 -25.54 -26.17
N ILE A 256 -22.34 -24.60 -25.27
CA ILE A 256 -21.91 -24.66 -23.87
C ILE A 256 -22.61 -25.84 -23.18
N LEU A 257 -21.84 -26.70 -22.55
CA LEU A 257 -22.31 -27.65 -21.54
C LEU A 257 -22.15 -27.02 -20.16
N TYR A 258 -23.00 -27.42 -19.22
CA TYR A 258 -22.95 -26.96 -17.84
C TYR A 258 -23.13 -28.13 -16.88
N SER A 259 -22.45 -28.06 -15.74
CA SER A 259 -22.62 -28.98 -14.62
C SER A 259 -22.70 -28.19 -13.33
N VAL A 260 -23.67 -28.50 -12.47
CA VAL A 260 -23.89 -27.82 -11.18
C VAL A 260 -23.52 -28.78 -10.05
N ALA A 261 -22.73 -28.30 -9.09
CA ALA A 261 -22.28 -29.10 -7.97
C ALA A 261 -23.45 -29.50 -7.05
N GLU A 262 -23.57 -30.80 -6.75
CA GLU A 262 -24.56 -31.32 -5.83
C GLU A 262 -24.02 -31.24 -4.38
N PHE A 263 -24.75 -30.56 -3.49
CA PHE A 263 -24.39 -30.44 -2.07
C PHE A 263 -25.30 -31.32 -1.21
N LYS A 264 -24.70 -32.10 -0.30
CA LYS A 264 -25.41 -32.97 0.67
C LYS A 264 -24.90 -32.74 2.09
N GLY A 265 -25.77 -32.90 3.08
CA GLY A 265 -25.45 -32.68 4.49
C GLY A 265 -25.09 -31.23 4.80
N GLU A 266 -24.07 -31.00 5.63
CA GLU A 266 -23.62 -29.67 6.06
C GLU A 266 -22.58 -29.03 5.12
N ALA A 267 -22.56 -29.42 3.83
CA ALA A 267 -21.63 -28.88 2.84
C ALA A 267 -22.04 -27.47 2.37
N ALA A 268 -21.09 -26.53 2.27
CA ALA A 268 -21.31 -25.18 1.78
C ALA A 268 -20.34 -24.80 0.65
N GLU A 269 -20.73 -23.82 -0.20
CA GLU A 269 -19.89 -23.35 -1.34
C GLU A 269 -18.46 -22.98 -0.93
N LYS A 270 -18.30 -22.32 0.23
CA LYS A 270 -16.98 -21.92 0.76
C LYS A 270 -16.02 -23.09 1.04
N ASP A 271 -16.55 -24.30 1.17
CA ASP A 271 -15.78 -25.52 1.39
C ASP A 271 -15.36 -26.19 0.06
N PHE A 272 -15.87 -25.70 -1.08
CA PHE A 272 -15.63 -26.28 -2.39
C PHE A 272 -14.41 -25.64 -3.08
N PRO A 273 -13.37 -26.41 -3.46
CA PRO A 273 -12.22 -25.86 -4.20
C PRO A 273 -12.52 -25.57 -5.69
N GLY A 274 -13.60 -26.15 -6.24
CA GLY A 274 -13.99 -26.05 -7.64
C GLY A 274 -14.92 -24.89 -7.98
N SER A 275 -15.63 -25.01 -9.11
CA SER A 275 -16.67 -24.08 -9.55
C SER A 275 -18.05 -24.68 -9.32
N VAL A 276 -18.90 -24.03 -8.51
CA VAL A 276 -20.27 -24.49 -8.23
C VAL A 276 -21.02 -24.74 -9.54
N GLU A 277 -20.97 -23.77 -10.44
CA GLU A 277 -21.39 -23.91 -11.83
C GLU A 277 -20.15 -24.02 -12.71
N LEU A 278 -19.95 -25.18 -13.33
CA LEU A 278 -18.89 -25.41 -14.31
C LEU A 278 -19.48 -25.29 -15.71
N LEU A 279 -19.14 -24.23 -16.44
CA LEU A 279 -19.41 -24.09 -17.88
C LEU A 279 -18.22 -24.61 -18.67
N TYR A 280 -18.45 -25.43 -19.69
CA TYR A 280 -17.39 -26.09 -20.46
C TYR A 280 -17.82 -26.46 -21.88
N LYS A 281 -16.83 -26.76 -22.74
CA LYS A 281 -16.98 -27.22 -24.12
C LYS A 281 -15.85 -28.19 -24.46
N PRO A 282 -15.99 -29.10 -25.43
CA PRO A 282 -14.84 -29.69 -26.12
C PRO A 282 -13.94 -28.57 -26.67
N GLY A 283 -12.63 -28.68 -26.46
CA GLY A 283 -11.64 -27.62 -26.69
C GLY A 283 -11.37 -26.73 -25.46
N ALA A 284 -12.14 -26.83 -24.37
CA ALA A 284 -11.91 -26.00 -23.20
C ALA A 284 -10.67 -26.42 -22.40
N ARG A 285 -9.90 -25.43 -21.96
CA ARG A 285 -8.69 -25.60 -21.13
C ARG A 285 -9.08 -25.76 -19.68
N VAL A 286 -8.63 -26.84 -19.05
CA VAL A 286 -8.97 -27.19 -17.68
C VAL A 286 -7.74 -27.56 -16.84
N MET A 287 -7.87 -27.40 -15.53
CA MET A 287 -6.92 -27.86 -14.53
C MET A 287 -7.66 -28.78 -13.55
N SER A 288 -7.08 -29.94 -13.29
CA SER A 288 -7.57 -30.87 -12.26
C SER A 288 -7.39 -30.30 -10.85
N ILE A 289 -8.34 -30.59 -9.96
CA ILE A 289 -8.34 -30.14 -8.55
C ILE A 289 -8.29 -31.30 -7.54
N ILE A 290 -8.02 -32.52 -8.01
CA ILE A 290 -7.75 -33.72 -7.20
C ILE A 290 -6.54 -34.47 -7.76
N ASN A 291 -5.99 -35.40 -6.98
CA ASN A 291 -5.09 -36.44 -7.50
C ASN A 291 -5.92 -37.63 -7.99
N ASP A 292 -5.50 -38.22 -9.11
CA ASP A 292 -6.10 -39.44 -9.64
C ASP A 292 -5.61 -40.69 -8.87
N PRO A 293 -6.48 -41.64 -8.49
CA PRO A 293 -6.07 -42.88 -7.82
C PRO A 293 -5.09 -43.73 -8.66
N ASP A 294 -5.27 -43.77 -9.97
CA ASP A 294 -4.42 -44.50 -10.92
C ASP A 294 -3.19 -43.69 -11.37
N ASN A 295 -3.00 -42.49 -10.80
CA ASN A 295 -1.93 -41.54 -11.08
C ASN A 295 -1.85 -41.08 -12.56
N LEU A 296 -2.96 -41.10 -13.29
CA LEU A 296 -3.06 -40.53 -14.64
C LEU A 296 -2.91 -39.00 -14.64
N PHE A 297 -3.29 -38.35 -13.54
CA PHE A 297 -3.11 -36.92 -13.30
C PHE A 297 -2.98 -36.59 -11.80
N VAL A 298 -2.46 -35.41 -11.48
CA VAL A 298 -2.32 -34.90 -10.09
C VAL A 298 -2.97 -33.53 -9.96
N ASN A 299 -3.28 -33.09 -8.73
CA ASN A 299 -3.94 -31.80 -8.48
C ASN A 299 -3.10 -30.63 -9.01
N GLY A 300 -3.57 -29.99 -10.10
CA GLY A 300 -2.82 -28.98 -10.84
C GLY A 300 -2.36 -29.43 -12.23
N SER A 301 -2.59 -30.68 -12.65
CA SER A 301 -2.37 -31.11 -14.03
C SER A 301 -3.32 -30.34 -14.96
N PHE A 302 -2.74 -29.65 -15.94
CA PHE A 302 -3.47 -28.95 -17.00
C PHE A 302 -3.73 -29.86 -18.19
N GLY A 303 -4.84 -29.62 -18.86
CA GLY A 303 -5.26 -30.38 -20.03
C GLY A 303 -6.36 -29.68 -20.80
N THR A 304 -6.79 -30.31 -21.89
CA THR A 304 -7.85 -29.82 -22.77
C THR A 304 -8.93 -30.88 -22.89
N ILE A 305 -10.20 -30.49 -22.70
CA ILE A 305 -11.35 -31.38 -22.90
C ILE A 305 -11.39 -31.75 -24.39
N THR A 306 -11.25 -33.04 -24.73
CA THR A 306 -11.37 -33.53 -26.11
C THR A 306 -12.79 -33.99 -26.44
N ASN A 307 -13.53 -34.46 -25.45
CA ASN A 307 -14.93 -34.88 -25.59
C ASN A 307 -15.67 -34.67 -24.26
N ALA A 308 -16.99 -34.56 -24.31
CA ALA A 308 -17.83 -34.38 -23.13
C ALA A 308 -19.20 -35.03 -23.32
N THR A 309 -19.65 -35.73 -22.29
CA THR A 309 -21.01 -36.27 -22.15
C THR A 309 -21.68 -35.63 -20.93
N GLN A 310 -22.87 -36.10 -20.56
CA GLN A 310 -23.57 -35.64 -19.37
C GLN A 310 -22.91 -36.13 -18.06
N ASP A 311 -22.25 -37.30 -18.10
CA ASP A 311 -21.74 -37.99 -16.91
C ASP A 311 -20.20 -38.03 -16.83
N ALA A 312 -19.50 -37.74 -17.94
CA ALA A 312 -18.05 -37.80 -18.05
C ALA A 312 -17.47 -36.75 -19.02
N ILE A 313 -16.26 -36.26 -18.72
CA ILE A 313 -15.45 -35.44 -19.62
C ILE A 313 -14.14 -36.14 -19.94
N THR A 314 -13.78 -36.21 -21.22
CA THR A 314 -12.49 -36.76 -21.65
C THR A 314 -11.48 -35.62 -21.74
N VAL A 315 -10.39 -35.70 -20.97
CA VAL A 315 -9.34 -34.66 -20.92
C VAL A 315 -8.01 -35.24 -21.42
N LYS A 316 -7.41 -34.58 -22.42
CA LYS A 316 -6.02 -34.81 -22.78
C LYS A 316 -5.14 -33.90 -21.92
N PHE A 317 -4.43 -34.47 -20.96
CA PHE A 317 -3.46 -33.74 -20.13
C PHE A 317 -2.17 -33.45 -20.93
N ASP A 318 -1.47 -32.35 -20.60
CA ASP A 318 -0.28 -31.92 -21.36
C ASP A 318 0.92 -32.87 -21.21
N HIS A 319 1.08 -33.39 -19.99
CA HIS A 319 2.20 -34.23 -19.56
C HIS A 319 1.70 -35.57 -19.00
N GLY A 320 0.57 -36.05 -19.52
CA GLY A 320 -0.09 -37.28 -19.07
C GLY A 320 -0.92 -37.91 -20.20
N PRO A 321 -1.49 -39.09 -19.96
CA PRO A 321 -2.40 -39.73 -20.91
C PRO A 321 -3.71 -38.94 -21.05
N THR A 322 -4.48 -39.27 -22.09
CA THR A 322 -5.89 -38.90 -22.13
C THR A 322 -6.64 -39.70 -21.07
N ALA A 323 -7.35 -39.04 -20.17
CA ALA A 323 -8.16 -39.68 -19.13
C ALA A 323 -9.64 -39.30 -19.27
N GLU A 324 -10.52 -40.23 -18.88
CA GLU A 324 -11.94 -39.95 -18.71
C GLU A 324 -12.20 -39.59 -17.25
N ILE A 325 -12.84 -38.45 -17.03
CA ILE A 325 -13.05 -37.85 -15.71
C ILE A 325 -14.55 -37.81 -15.45
N THR A 326 -15.01 -38.53 -14.43
CA THR A 326 -16.39 -38.52 -13.93
C THR A 326 -16.54 -37.52 -12.78
N ALA A 327 -17.77 -37.31 -12.30
CA ALA A 327 -18.01 -36.48 -11.13
C ALA A 327 -17.35 -37.08 -9.87
N HIS A 328 -16.48 -36.31 -9.22
CA HIS A 328 -15.84 -36.68 -7.96
C HIS A 328 -16.69 -36.18 -6.78
N THR A 329 -16.63 -36.89 -5.66
CA THR A 329 -17.33 -36.50 -4.42
C THR A 329 -16.32 -36.10 -3.34
N TRP A 330 -16.20 -34.80 -3.06
CA TRP A 330 -15.42 -34.30 -1.93
C TRP A 330 -16.21 -34.50 -0.64
N GLU A 331 -15.58 -35.17 0.33
CA GLU A 331 -16.12 -35.30 1.67
C GLU A 331 -15.84 -34.05 2.50
N VAL A 332 -16.89 -33.38 2.95
CA VAL A 332 -16.80 -32.26 3.88
C VAL A 332 -16.61 -32.83 5.27
N ARG A 333 -15.35 -33.00 5.67
CA ARG A 333 -14.96 -33.59 6.96
C ARG A 333 -14.87 -32.56 8.08
N ARG A 334 -15.04 -33.06 9.30
CA ARG A 334 -14.76 -32.37 10.58
C ARG A 334 -13.95 -33.30 11.51
N PRO A 335 -13.22 -32.75 12.50
CA PRO A 335 -12.56 -33.55 13.54
C PRO A 335 -13.60 -34.24 14.45
N ALA A 336 -13.41 -35.53 14.77
CA ALA A 336 -14.25 -36.32 15.68
C ALA A 336 -13.42 -37.05 16.72
N MET A 337 -14.01 -37.29 17.90
CA MET A 337 -13.48 -38.25 18.86
C MET A 337 -14.21 -39.58 18.75
N TYR A 338 -13.44 -40.67 18.61
CA TYR A 338 -13.93 -42.04 18.73
C TYR A 338 -13.20 -42.70 19.90
N GLY A 339 -13.86 -42.72 21.06
CA GLY A 339 -13.17 -42.95 22.34
C GLY A 339 -12.15 -41.83 22.59
N GLU A 340 -10.94 -42.20 23.00
CA GLU A 340 -9.84 -41.24 23.28
C GLU A 340 -9.01 -40.88 22.03
N ARG A 341 -9.41 -41.33 20.84
CA ARG A 341 -8.69 -41.08 19.60
C ARG A 341 -9.38 -40.08 18.68
N LEU A 342 -8.59 -39.11 18.23
CA LEU A 342 -8.95 -38.15 17.22
C LEU A 342 -9.01 -38.82 15.84
N SER A 343 -10.10 -38.59 15.13
CA SER A 343 -10.36 -39.04 13.77
C SER A 343 -11.05 -37.93 12.97
N SER A 344 -11.50 -38.24 11.75
CA SER A 344 -12.34 -37.34 10.97
C SER A 344 -13.66 -38.05 10.61
N GLU A 345 -14.76 -37.31 10.67
CA GLU A 345 -16.09 -37.76 10.25
C GLU A 345 -16.59 -36.85 9.13
N THR A 346 -17.27 -37.43 8.16
CA THR A 346 -17.86 -36.76 6.99
C THR A 346 -19.24 -36.23 7.38
N VAL A 347 -19.41 -34.91 7.41
CA VAL A 347 -20.68 -34.23 7.80
C VAL A 347 -21.48 -33.73 6.59
N GLY A 348 -20.90 -33.82 5.40
CA GLY A 348 -21.53 -33.48 4.14
C GLY A 348 -20.67 -33.92 2.97
N SER A 349 -21.19 -33.80 1.76
CA SER A 349 -20.45 -34.09 0.54
C SER A 349 -20.80 -33.11 -0.56
N ILE A 350 -19.85 -32.90 -1.47
CA ILE A 350 -20.01 -32.06 -2.65
C ILE A 350 -19.67 -32.94 -3.85
N THR A 351 -20.52 -33.03 -4.87
CA THR A 351 -20.29 -33.87 -6.05
C THR A 351 -20.30 -33.01 -7.32
N GLN A 352 -19.20 -33.05 -8.09
CA GLN A 352 -18.96 -32.23 -9.29
C GLN A 352 -17.76 -32.80 -10.08
N PHE A 353 -17.59 -32.45 -11.36
CA PHE A 353 -16.34 -32.76 -12.08
C PHE A 353 -15.13 -32.12 -11.38
N PRO A 354 -14.03 -32.87 -11.14
CA PRO A 354 -12.83 -32.39 -10.45
C PRO A 354 -11.90 -31.56 -11.34
N VAL A 355 -12.49 -30.60 -12.08
CA VAL A 355 -11.76 -29.66 -12.91
C VAL A 355 -12.31 -28.24 -12.78
N ILE A 356 -11.47 -27.25 -13.09
CA ILE A 356 -11.88 -25.85 -13.31
C ILE A 356 -11.30 -25.32 -14.62
N LEU A 357 -11.93 -24.30 -15.21
CA LEU A 357 -11.37 -23.58 -16.36
C LEU A 357 -10.03 -22.94 -15.99
N ALA A 358 -9.06 -23.05 -16.89
CA ALA A 358 -7.66 -22.79 -16.56
C ALA A 358 -6.80 -22.22 -17.70
N TRP A 359 -7.38 -21.37 -18.57
CA TRP A 359 -6.53 -20.45 -19.36
C TRP A 359 -5.89 -19.40 -18.47
N ALA A 360 -6.62 -18.93 -17.45
CA ALA A 360 -6.13 -18.02 -16.44
C ALA A 360 -6.50 -18.49 -15.03
N ILE A 361 -5.55 -18.37 -14.09
CA ILE A 361 -5.77 -18.57 -12.66
C ILE A 361 -5.16 -17.38 -11.89
N THR A 362 -5.61 -17.20 -10.64
CA THR A 362 -4.99 -16.16 -9.81
C THR A 362 -3.64 -16.64 -9.26
N ILE A 363 -2.72 -15.71 -9.02
CA ILE A 363 -1.43 -16.00 -8.37
C ILE A 363 -1.65 -16.75 -7.04
N HIS A 364 -2.63 -16.32 -6.23
CA HIS A 364 -3.05 -17.01 -5.01
C HIS A 364 -3.51 -18.47 -5.24
N LYS A 365 -4.26 -18.77 -6.32
CA LYS A 365 -4.68 -20.15 -6.65
C LYS A 365 -3.56 -21.02 -7.26
N SER A 366 -2.45 -20.41 -7.68
CA SER A 366 -1.28 -21.12 -8.19
C SER A 366 -0.29 -21.57 -7.11
N GLN A 367 -0.45 -21.09 -5.87
CA GLN A 367 0.41 -21.46 -4.74
C GLN A 367 0.50 -22.98 -4.55
N GLY A 368 1.69 -23.47 -4.23
CA GLY A 368 2.01 -24.90 -4.18
C GLY A 368 2.14 -25.61 -5.54
N LYS A 369 1.60 -25.07 -6.64
CA LYS A 369 1.61 -25.71 -7.96
C LYS A 369 2.88 -25.42 -8.76
N THR A 370 3.19 -26.29 -9.71
CA THR A 370 4.22 -26.10 -10.74
C THR A 370 3.50 -25.89 -12.07
N ILE A 371 3.90 -24.88 -12.85
CA ILE A 371 3.29 -24.52 -14.13
C ILE A 371 4.38 -24.60 -15.20
N PRO A 372 4.34 -25.61 -16.10
CA PRO A 372 5.37 -25.80 -17.11
C PRO A 372 5.51 -24.61 -18.06
N LYS A 373 4.40 -24.16 -18.70
CA LYS A 373 4.36 -22.96 -19.54
C LYS A 373 3.61 -21.83 -18.83
N CYS A 374 4.33 -20.87 -18.26
CA CYS A 374 3.80 -19.86 -17.34
C CYS A 374 3.80 -18.46 -17.96
N TYR A 375 2.63 -17.87 -18.18
CA TYR A 375 2.47 -16.49 -18.67
C TYR A 375 2.03 -15.57 -17.53
N ILE A 376 2.88 -14.64 -17.10
CA ILE A 376 2.58 -13.72 -16.00
C ILE A 376 1.97 -12.43 -16.53
N ASP A 377 0.73 -12.16 -16.11
CA ASP A 377 -0.01 -10.96 -16.42
C ASP A 377 0.09 -9.94 -15.27
N LEU A 378 0.98 -8.96 -15.43
CA LEU A 378 1.26 -7.89 -14.49
C LEU A 378 0.40 -6.63 -14.70
N SER A 379 -0.52 -6.57 -15.68
CA SER A 379 -1.29 -5.34 -15.89
C SER A 379 -2.33 -5.12 -14.77
N GLY A 380 -2.17 -4.01 -14.07
CA GLY A 380 -2.78 -3.70 -12.77
C GLY A 380 -1.80 -3.73 -11.58
N GLY A 381 -0.55 -4.16 -11.81
CA GLY A 381 0.55 -4.18 -10.85
C GLY A 381 0.48 -5.32 -9.83
N THR A 382 1.61 -5.59 -9.19
CA THR A 382 1.71 -6.42 -7.98
C THR A 382 1.60 -5.51 -6.75
N GLN A 383 0.53 -5.66 -5.97
CA GLN A 383 0.23 -4.74 -4.86
C GLN A 383 0.58 -5.29 -3.48
N ILE A 384 0.79 -6.60 -3.39
CA ILE A 384 1.08 -7.34 -2.16
C ILE A 384 2.52 -7.82 -2.23
N ASP A 385 3.23 -7.74 -1.11
CA ASP A 385 4.63 -8.18 -1.01
C ASP A 385 4.72 -9.71 -1.21
N GLY A 386 5.80 -10.19 -1.83
CA GLY A 386 5.98 -11.58 -2.24
C GLY A 386 5.10 -12.06 -3.41
N GLN A 387 4.04 -11.34 -3.80
CA GLN A 387 3.12 -11.75 -4.87
C GLN A 387 3.81 -12.01 -6.22
N PHE A 388 4.83 -11.22 -6.58
CA PHE A 388 5.60 -11.44 -7.81
C PHE A 388 6.51 -12.68 -7.72
N TYR A 389 7.17 -12.87 -6.57
CA TYR A 389 7.96 -14.07 -6.27
C TYR A 389 7.10 -15.35 -6.36
N VAL A 390 5.87 -15.32 -5.84
CA VAL A 390 4.92 -16.44 -5.91
C VAL A 390 4.59 -16.78 -7.36
N ALA A 391 4.35 -15.78 -8.21
CA ALA A 391 4.06 -15.97 -9.63
C ALA A 391 5.26 -16.57 -10.38
N LEU A 392 6.45 -15.99 -10.25
CA LEU A 392 7.67 -16.48 -10.90
C LEU A 392 8.04 -17.89 -10.44
N SER A 393 7.96 -18.17 -9.14
CA SER A 393 8.32 -19.49 -8.58
C SER A 393 7.38 -20.63 -8.97
N ARG A 394 6.32 -20.38 -9.75
CA ARG A 394 5.49 -21.40 -10.39
C ARG A 394 6.16 -22.00 -11.63
N ALA A 395 6.91 -21.18 -12.38
CA ALA A 395 7.61 -21.61 -13.58
C ALA A 395 8.75 -22.58 -13.24
N VAL A 396 9.10 -23.43 -14.20
CA VAL A 396 10.15 -24.46 -14.07
C VAL A 396 11.51 -23.95 -14.54
N ASP A 397 11.53 -23.09 -15.55
CA ASP A 397 12.70 -22.49 -16.19
C ASP A 397 12.32 -21.13 -16.82
N LEU A 398 13.30 -20.42 -17.38
CA LEU A 398 13.11 -19.14 -18.07
C LEU A 398 12.62 -19.31 -19.53
N GLU A 399 12.92 -20.43 -20.18
CA GLU A 399 12.51 -20.71 -21.57
C GLU A 399 10.98 -20.74 -21.70
N HIS A 400 10.30 -21.32 -20.70
CA HIS A 400 8.86 -21.47 -20.60
C HIS A 400 8.19 -20.44 -19.67
N LEU A 401 8.86 -19.32 -19.41
CA LEU A 401 8.32 -18.14 -18.72
C LEU A 401 8.06 -17.01 -19.73
N ARG A 402 6.88 -16.39 -19.68
CA ARG A 402 6.59 -15.14 -20.41
C ARG A 402 5.91 -14.12 -19.51
N ILE A 403 6.11 -12.83 -19.79
CA ILE A 403 5.58 -11.72 -18.99
C ILE A 403 4.99 -10.66 -19.92
N ASN A 404 3.77 -10.18 -19.67
CA ASN A 404 3.05 -9.32 -20.63
C ASN A 404 3.50 -7.86 -20.72
N GLN A 405 4.51 -7.47 -19.95
CA GLN A 405 5.07 -6.11 -19.89
C GLN A 405 6.41 -6.17 -19.16
N GLU A 406 7.25 -5.16 -19.35
CA GLU A 406 8.54 -5.02 -18.67
C GLU A 406 8.42 -5.13 -17.13
N VAL A 407 9.30 -5.92 -16.53
CA VAL A 407 9.50 -5.98 -15.09
C VAL A 407 10.39 -4.82 -14.69
N SER A 408 9.95 -4.08 -13.68
CA SER A 408 10.73 -2.98 -13.09
C SER A 408 10.82 -3.18 -11.58
N PRO A 409 11.79 -2.55 -10.87
CA PRO A 409 11.98 -2.76 -9.44
C PRO A 409 10.72 -2.56 -8.58
N LYS A 410 9.78 -1.70 -9.02
CA LYS A 410 8.46 -1.49 -8.34
C LYS A 410 7.59 -2.76 -8.27
N ASN A 411 7.82 -3.74 -9.14
CA ASN A 411 7.09 -5.01 -9.18
C ASN A 411 7.64 -6.04 -8.18
N ILE A 412 8.92 -5.90 -7.83
CA ILE A 412 9.67 -6.77 -6.93
C ILE A 412 9.52 -6.17 -5.53
N ARG A 413 8.86 -6.92 -4.64
CA ARG A 413 8.43 -6.43 -3.33
C ARG A 413 8.49 -7.54 -2.32
N SER A 414 9.00 -7.24 -1.13
CA SER A 414 9.10 -8.15 0.00
C SER A 414 9.08 -7.32 1.30
N ASP A 415 8.74 -7.92 2.44
CA ASP A 415 8.67 -7.22 3.73
C ASP A 415 10.06 -7.27 4.41
N GLY A 416 10.73 -6.11 4.48
CA GLY A 416 12.08 -5.99 5.03
C GLY A 416 12.21 -6.47 6.47
N ARG A 417 11.14 -6.40 7.27
CA ARG A 417 11.11 -6.92 8.66
C ARG A 417 11.27 -8.44 8.67
N ILE A 418 10.61 -9.14 7.76
CA ILE A 418 10.73 -10.60 7.63
C ILE A 418 12.12 -10.98 7.12
N ILE A 419 12.65 -10.26 6.14
CA ILE A 419 14.01 -10.51 5.62
C ILE A 419 15.05 -10.36 6.73
N ARG A 420 14.97 -9.29 7.53
CA ARG A 420 15.80 -9.10 8.73
C ARG A 420 15.63 -10.26 9.70
N MET A 421 14.40 -10.63 10.05
CA MET A 421 14.12 -11.73 10.97
C MET A 421 14.72 -13.07 10.49
N ILE A 422 14.51 -13.46 9.23
CA ILE A 422 15.06 -14.69 8.65
C ILE A 422 16.59 -14.67 8.66
N ARG A 423 17.20 -13.61 8.12
CA ARG A 423 18.67 -13.54 8.02
C ARG A 423 19.34 -13.44 9.40
N ARG A 424 18.71 -12.84 10.42
CA ARG A 424 19.17 -12.91 11.82
C ARG A 424 19.06 -14.32 12.41
N GLY A 425 18.02 -15.08 12.06
CA GLY A 425 17.87 -16.48 12.50
C GLY A 425 18.93 -17.43 11.92
N ALA A 426 19.43 -17.13 10.72
CA ALA A 426 20.50 -17.90 10.06
C ALA A 426 21.91 -17.56 10.57
N ASN A 427 22.13 -16.32 11.02
CA ASN A 427 23.43 -15.85 11.49
C ASN A 427 23.50 -15.83 13.02
N HIS A 428 24.30 -16.74 13.62
CA HIS A 428 24.77 -16.58 15.00
C HIS A 428 25.77 -15.41 15.04
N GLY A 429 25.23 -14.19 15.14
CA GLY A 429 26.01 -12.94 15.03
C GLY A 429 27.04 -12.78 16.15
N GLU A 430 28.09 -12.03 15.84
CA GLU A 430 29.04 -11.58 16.86
C GLU A 430 28.39 -10.55 17.79
N ARG A 431 28.83 -10.52 19.05
CA ARG A 431 28.41 -9.49 20.01
C ARG A 431 29.11 -8.17 19.69
N VAL A 432 28.54 -7.42 18.76
CA VAL A 432 28.90 -6.02 18.51
C VAL A 432 28.52 -5.19 19.74
N GLU A 433 29.30 -4.16 20.12
CA GLU A 433 28.95 -3.22 21.21
C GLU A 433 28.40 -1.89 20.67
N LYS A 434 28.91 -1.41 19.52
CA LYS A 434 28.40 -0.22 18.82
C LYS A 434 26.93 -0.40 18.37
N ARG A 435 26.07 0.58 18.67
CA ARG A 435 24.64 0.66 18.30
C ARG A 435 24.39 1.98 17.58
N VAL A 436 23.57 1.94 16.54
CA VAL A 436 23.24 3.10 15.71
C VAL A 436 21.73 3.23 15.68
N VAL A 437 21.21 4.16 16.48
CA VAL A 437 19.78 4.47 16.53
C VAL A 437 19.49 5.50 15.44
N ILE A 438 18.53 5.23 14.56
CA ILE A 438 18.14 6.15 13.47
C ILE A 438 16.62 6.30 13.42
N SER A 439 16.12 7.51 13.14
CA SER A 439 14.69 7.77 12.96
C SER A 439 14.47 8.65 11.73
N PHE A 440 13.33 8.45 11.09
CA PHE A 440 12.90 9.16 9.89
C PHE A 440 11.56 9.86 10.10
N GLU A 441 11.38 10.99 9.43
CA GLU A 441 10.08 11.60 9.14
C GLU A 441 9.88 11.66 7.62
N ALA A 442 8.69 11.29 7.12
CA ALA A 442 8.41 11.21 5.70
C ALA A 442 6.99 11.64 5.31
N VAL A 443 6.87 12.26 4.15
CA VAL A 443 5.58 12.60 3.53
C VAL A 443 5.01 11.36 2.84
N ASP A 444 3.73 11.07 3.05
CA ASP A 444 3.02 9.93 2.45
C ASP A 444 2.05 10.37 1.35
N PHE A 445 2.24 9.83 0.14
CA PHE A 445 1.41 10.04 -1.05
C PHE A 445 0.54 8.82 -1.40
N ARG A 446 0.26 7.94 -0.43
CA ARG A 446 -0.43 6.63 -0.51
C ARG A 446 0.30 5.55 -1.32
N VAL A 447 0.95 5.93 -2.42
CA VAL A 447 1.69 5.01 -3.32
C VAL A 447 3.21 5.19 -3.26
N SER A 448 3.69 6.24 -2.59
CA SER A 448 5.11 6.50 -2.33
C SER A 448 5.25 7.29 -1.04
N GLN A 449 6.38 7.11 -0.36
CA GLN A 449 6.78 7.88 0.81
C GLN A 449 8.14 8.53 0.54
N HIS A 450 8.37 9.73 1.05
CA HIS A 450 9.60 10.50 0.82
C HIS A 450 10.09 11.09 2.14
N ILE A 451 11.31 10.74 2.54
CA ILE A 451 11.98 11.23 3.75
C ILE A 451 12.27 12.72 3.58
N VAL A 452 11.91 13.51 4.60
CA VAL A 452 12.15 14.96 4.67
C VAL A 452 13.01 15.36 5.85
N HIS A 453 13.14 14.49 6.85
CA HIS A 453 13.99 14.70 8.02
C HIS A 453 14.48 13.35 8.54
N VAL A 454 15.75 13.30 8.94
CA VAL A 454 16.41 12.10 9.46
C VAL A 454 17.31 12.50 10.61
N HIS A 455 17.34 11.69 11.67
CA HIS A 455 18.20 11.91 12.82
C HIS A 455 18.81 10.59 13.32
N CYS A 456 20.07 10.62 13.75
CA CYS A 456 20.87 9.45 14.11
C CYS A 456 21.66 9.69 15.41
N ILE A 457 21.66 8.72 16.32
CA ILE A 457 22.47 8.72 17.54
C ILE A 457 23.25 7.41 17.62
N ILE A 458 24.56 7.52 17.77
CA ILE A 458 25.49 6.39 17.81
C ILE A 458 26.01 6.23 19.23
N ILE A 459 25.77 5.05 19.79
CA ILE A 459 26.28 4.61 21.09
C ILE A 459 27.42 3.64 20.82
N ASP A 460 28.57 3.85 21.44
CA ASP A 460 29.67 2.87 21.47
C ASP A 460 30.13 2.69 22.92
N ASN A 461 30.21 1.44 23.38
CA ASN A 461 30.55 1.08 24.76
C ASN A 461 29.76 1.86 25.83
N GLY A 462 28.46 2.10 25.58
CA GLY A 462 27.55 2.85 26.46
C GLY A 462 27.72 4.37 26.42
N ILE A 463 28.59 4.91 25.57
CA ILE A 463 28.86 6.34 25.42
C ILE A 463 28.28 6.82 24.08
N ILE A 464 27.58 7.95 24.08
CA ILE A 464 27.13 8.59 22.83
C ILE A 464 28.36 9.18 22.12
N LYS A 465 28.72 8.62 20.98
CA LYS A 465 29.84 9.03 20.12
C LYS A 465 29.43 10.05 19.07
N ALA A 466 28.24 9.89 18.49
CA ALA A 466 27.67 10.81 17.53
C ALA A 466 26.17 11.01 17.81
N ASN A 467 25.67 12.20 17.49
CA ASN A 467 24.27 12.60 17.61
C ASN A 467 24.05 13.72 16.58
N PHE A 468 23.41 13.42 15.45
CA PHE A 468 23.28 14.33 14.32
C PHE A 468 22.05 14.02 13.47
N GLY A 469 21.46 15.07 12.89
CA GLY A 469 20.39 14.95 11.90
C GLY A 469 20.67 15.78 10.65
N SER A 470 19.80 15.61 9.65
CA SER A 470 19.73 16.49 8.49
C SER A 470 18.29 16.65 8.03
N TRP A 471 17.96 17.86 7.61
CA TRP A 471 16.82 18.06 6.74
C TRP A 471 17.15 17.58 5.34
N ILE A 472 16.18 16.97 4.67
CA ILE A 472 16.36 16.29 3.38
C ILE A 472 15.37 16.91 2.40
N ASN A 473 15.85 17.30 1.21
CA ASN A 473 14.94 17.69 0.14
C ASN A 473 14.33 16.44 -0.52
N PRO A 474 12.99 16.24 -0.50
CA PRO A 474 12.36 15.09 -1.11
C PRO A 474 12.14 15.23 -2.62
N ASN A 475 12.45 16.39 -3.21
CA ASN A 475 12.03 16.80 -4.56
C ASN A 475 10.50 16.64 -4.79
N ALA A 476 9.71 16.69 -3.71
CA ALA A 476 8.27 16.42 -3.68
C ALA A 476 7.51 17.52 -2.90
N ASP A 477 6.19 17.43 -2.83
CA ASP A 477 5.37 18.31 -1.99
C ASP A 477 5.56 17.95 -0.50
N LEU A 478 5.60 18.94 0.39
CA LEU A 478 5.80 18.74 1.82
C LEU A 478 4.49 18.42 2.57
N GLY A 479 3.33 18.62 1.93
CA GLY A 479 2.03 18.17 2.41
C GLY A 479 1.68 18.63 3.84
N LYS A 480 1.21 17.71 4.70
CA LYS A 480 0.93 18.01 6.13
C LYS A 480 2.22 18.34 6.91
N ILE A 481 3.40 17.86 6.49
CA ILE A 481 4.67 18.09 7.19
C ILE A 481 5.18 19.52 7.01
N GLY A 482 5.02 20.10 5.81
CA GLY A 482 5.33 21.50 5.56
C GLY A 482 4.66 22.44 6.57
N LYS A 483 3.41 22.13 6.97
CA LYS A 483 2.70 22.87 8.02
C LYS A 483 3.18 22.53 9.43
N LYS A 484 3.40 21.23 9.75
CA LYS A 484 3.86 20.76 11.07
C LYS A 484 5.11 21.52 11.54
N TYR A 485 6.05 21.78 10.64
CA TYR A 485 7.30 22.48 10.93
C TYR A 485 7.35 23.92 10.39
N ASN A 486 6.24 24.45 9.88
CA ASN A 486 6.13 25.79 9.30
C ASN A 486 7.22 26.11 8.26
N ILE A 487 7.50 25.13 7.38
CA ILE A 487 8.59 25.18 6.40
C ILE A 487 8.29 26.29 5.37
N PRO A 488 9.18 27.28 5.19
CA PRO A 488 8.96 28.37 4.23
C PRO A 488 9.01 27.86 2.78
N SER A 489 8.48 28.63 1.82
CA SER A 489 8.70 28.36 0.39
C SER A 489 10.18 28.28 0.09
N PHE A 490 10.61 27.24 -0.63
CA PHE A 490 12.03 26.90 -0.86
C PHE A 490 12.84 26.62 0.43
N GLY A 491 12.20 26.33 1.56
CA GLY A 491 12.87 26.08 2.85
C GLY A 491 13.84 24.90 2.86
N LEU A 492 13.67 23.94 1.94
CA LEU A 492 14.58 22.81 1.75
C LEU A 492 15.46 22.97 0.49
N ALA A 493 15.49 24.14 -0.15
CA ALA A 493 16.23 24.33 -1.41
C ALA A 493 17.77 24.20 -1.24
N THR A 494 18.29 24.51 -0.06
CA THR A 494 19.70 24.30 0.35
C THR A 494 19.94 22.93 1.00
N SER A 495 18.91 22.18 1.38
CA SER A 495 19.07 20.88 2.05
C SER A 495 19.60 19.80 1.10
N PRO A 496 20.44 18.85 1.58
CA PRO A 496 20.90 17.73 0.77
C PRO A 496 19.74 16.82 0.32
N GLU A 497 19.95 16.06 -0.75
CA GLU A 497 19.07 14.93 -1.10
C GLU A 497 19.44 13.72 -0.22
N LEU A 498 18.57 12.69 -0.17
CA LEU A 498 18.79 11.55 0.73
C LEU A 498 20.08 10.79 0.33
N GLY A 499 20.41 10.74 -0.96
CA GLY A 499 21.65 10.19 -1.49
C GLY A 499 22.90 11.05 -1.23
N ASP A 500 22.76 12.34 -0.91
CA ASP A 500 23.87 13.20 -0.48
C ASP A 500 24.15 13.07 1.02
N PHE A 501 23.12 12.82 1.84
CA PHE A 501 23.29 12.53 3.28
C PHE A 501 23.86 11.13 3.54
N TRP A 502 23.46 10.14 2.74
CA TRP A 502 23.75 8.73 2.99
C TRP A 502 25.22 8.35 3.25
N PRO A 503 26.23 8.89 2.52
CA PRO A 503 27.63 8.51 2.73
C PRO A 503 28.18 8.91 4.09
N LEU A 504 27.76 10.08 4.62
CA LEU A 504 28.13 10.56 5.96
C LEU A 504 27.54 9.65 7.03
N LEU A 505 26.24 9.33 6.91
CA LEU A 505 25.56 8.40 7.80
C LEU A 505 26.28 7.04 7.84
N LEU A 506 26.59 6.45 6.68
CA LEU A 506 27.26 5.16 6.60
C LEU A 506 28.66 5.18 7.21
N ARG A 507 29.44 6.27 7.04
CA ARG A 507 30.75 6.40 7.69
C ARG A 507 30.63 6.34 9.21
N GLN A 508 29.77 7.19 9.77
CA GLN A 508 29.54 7.27 11.20
C GLN A 508 29.01 5.93 11.76
N ALA A 509 28.07 5.30 11.05
CA ALA A 509 27.42 4.04 11.43
C ALA A 509 28.30 2.79 11.30
N ALA A 510 29.41 2.84 10.54
CA ALA A 510 30.26 1.69 10.24
C ALA A 510 30.67 0.90 11.48
N GLY A 511 30.55 -0.43 11.41
CA GLY A 511 30.81 -1.36 12.51
C GLY A 511 29.70 -1.48 13.56
N GLY A 512 28.65 -0.66 13.52
CA GLY A 512 27.53 -0.72 14.47
C GLY A 512 26.33 -1.54 14.00
N ILE A 513 25.46 -1.96 14.93
CA ILE A 513 24.15 -2.54 14.61
C ILE A 513 23.11 -1.41 14.50
N ILE A 514 22.35 -1.38 13.40
CA ILE A 514 21.26 -0.42 13.18
C ILE A 514 20.02 -0.77 14.02
N ILE A 515 19.41 0.27 14.59
CA ILE A 515 18.12 0.24 15.29
C ILE A 515 17.31 1.39 14.72
N GLY A 516 16.43 1.10 13.77
CA GLY A 516 15.65 2.13 13.10
C GLY A 516 14.24 2.26 13.68
N ASP A 517 13.82 3.47 13.95
CA ASP A 517 12.41 3.84 13.95
C ASP A 517 11.97 4.02 12.49
N ASN A 518 10.95 3.28 12.05
CA ASN A 518 10.38 3.36 10.70
C ASN A 518 11.33 2.96 9.55
N LEU A 519 12.08 1.85 9.63
CA LEU A 519 12.92 1.38 8.51
C LEU A 519 12.10 1.06 7.25
N GLY A 520 10.86 0.59 7.42
CA GLY A 520 9.94 0.38 6.29
C GLY A 520 9.62 1.67 5.50
N VAL A 521 9.75 2.85 6.12
CA VAL A 521 9.63 4.15 5.43
C VAL A 521 10.84 4.41 4.55
N LEU A 522 12.06 4.18 5.06
CA LEU A 522 13.30 4.27 4.29
C LEU A 522 13.29 3.33 3.08
N GLU A 523 12.89 2.07 3.26
CA GLU A 523 12.77 1.09 2.17
C GLU A 523 11.80 1.55 1.06
N ARG A 524 10.77 2.32 1.40
CA ARG A 524 9.82 2.92 0.44
C ARG A 524 10.37 4.20 -0.19
N ALA A 525 11.09 5.03 0.57
CA ALA A 525 11.76 6.23 0.07
C ALA A 525 12.84 5.90 -0.96
N ILE A 526 13.69 4.91 -0.72
CA ILE A 526 14.72 4.45 -1.68
C ILE A 526 14.09 4.02 -3.03
N ARG A 527 12.86 3.52 -3.05
CA ARG A 527 12.17 3.13 -4.30
C ARG A 527 11.59 4.29 -5.10
N HIS A 528 11.42 5.48 -4.51
CA HIS A 528 10.64 6.57 -5.10
C HIS A 528 11.27 7.97 -5.04
N GLN A 529 12.08 8.23 -4.02
CA GLN A 529 12.85 9.45 -3.80
C GLN A 529 14.28 9.30 -4.35
N GLU A 530 14.95 8.17 -4.06
CA GLU A 530 16.35 7.91 -4.46
C GLU A 530 16.54 6.56 -5.20
N PRO A 531 15.99 6.40 -6.42
CA PRO A 531 16.11 5.14 -7.16
C PRO A 531 17.58 4.74 -7.39
N GLY A 532 17.99 3.62 -6.81
CA GLY A 532 19.35 3.08 -6.94
C GLY A 532 20.25 3.32 -5.72
N LEU A 533 19.81 4.05 -4.70
CA LEU A 533 20.53 4.14 -3.43
C LEU A 533 20.56 2.78 -2.73
N LYS A 534 21.76 2.22 -2.51
CA LYS A 534 21.93 0.97 -1.75
C LYS A 534 21.96 1.31 -0.25
N PRO A 535 20.94 0.93 0.56
CA PRO A 535 20.88 1.32 1.96
C PRO A 535 22.11 0.85 2.75
N SER A 536 22.61 -0.35 2.47
CA SER A 536 23.89 -0.86 3.01
C SER A 536 23.98 -0.83 4.55
N LEU A 537 22.83 -0.86 5.23
CA LEU A 537 22.68 -0.72 6.68
C LEU A 537 22.95 -2.00 7.49
N GLY A 538 23.36 -3.09 6.83
CA GLY A 538 23.44 -4.40 7.48
C GLY A 538 22.08 -4.94 7.92
N LEU A 539 22.09 -5.92 8.83
CA LEU A 539 20.88 -6.56 9.37
C LEU A 539 20.64 -6.03 10.79
N GLY A 540 20.06 -4.82 10.83
CA GLY A 540 19.62 -4.18 12.06
C GLY A 540 18.26 -4.69 12.56
N TYR A 541 17.58 -3.83 13.32
CA TYR A 541 16.23 -4.00 13.84
C TYR A 541 15.38 -2.79 13.45
N ASP A 542 14.13 -3.01 13.05
CA ASP A 542 13.11 -1.97 13.23
C ASP A 542 12.67 -1.99 14.71
N ILE A 543 12.41 -0.83 15.31
CA ILE A 543 12.13 -0.71 16.75
C ILE A 543 10.84 -1.44 17.15
N GLU A 544 9.88 -1.53 16.22
CA GLU A 544 8.64 -2.31 16.37
C GLU A 544 8.91 -3.82 16.58
N GLU A 545 10.01 -4.35 16.02
CA GLU A 545 10.41 -5.75 16.16
C GLU A 545 10.87 -6.09 17.59
N LEU A 546 11.20 -5.07 18.40
CA LEU A 546 11.63 -5.20 19.79
C LEU A 546 10.50 -4.93 20.80
N ASN A 547 9.25 -4.78 20.34
CA ASN A 547 8.09 -4.39 21.14
C ASN A 547 8.28 -3.07 21.93
N PHE A 548 9.17 -2.19 21.47
CA PHE A 548 9.39 -0.87 22.04
C PHE A 548 8.72 0.20 21.17
N ARG A 549 8.00 1.13 21.81
CA ARG A 549 7.39 2.27 21.13
C ARG A 549 8.18 3.54 21.47
N PRO A 550 8.86 4.19 20.51
CA PRO A 550 9.58 5.42 20.78
C PRO A 550 8.63 6.58 21.14
N GLU A 551 9.09 7.42 22.07
CA GLU A 551 8.40 8.64 22.49
C GLU A 551 8.95 9.85 21.72
N GLY A 552 8.08 10.78 21.31
CA GLY A 552 8.48 12.06 20.71
C GLY A 552 7.91 12.33 19.32
N ASP A 553 7.68 13.61 19.04
CA ASP A 553 7.09 14.08 17.77
C ASP A 553 8.12 14.26 16.66
N THR A 554 9.41 14.38 17.00
CA THR A 554 10.52 14.53 16.04
C THR A 554 11.44 13.31 16.02
N PRO A 555 12.15 13.06 14.90
CA PRO A 555 13.19 12.02 14.83
C PRO A 555 14.26 12.10 15.93
N GLU A 556 14.72 13.31 16.31
CA GLU A 556 15.67 13.49 17.43
C GLU A 556 15.10 12.94 18.74
N GLN A 557 13.87 13.32 19.09
CA GLN A 557 13.22 12.87 20.33
C GLN A 557 13.00 11.35 20.35
N ARG A 558 12.57 10.77 19.21
CA ARG A 558 12.40 9.32 19.07
C ARG A 558 13.74 8.57 19.24
N CYS A 559 14.81 9.07 18.62
CA CYS A 559 16.16 8.54 18.83
C CYS A 559 16.59 8.66 20.30
N GLU A 560 16.38 9.81 20.96
CA GLU A 560 16.72 9.98 22.39
C GLU A 560 15.93 9.04 23.31
N SER A 561 14.65 8.77 23.01
CA SER A 561 13.82 7.81 23.74
C SER A 561 14.37 6.38 23.63
N ILE A 562 14.73 5.94 22.43
CA ILE A 562 15.35 4.62 22.18
C ILE A 562 16.72 4.52 22.87
N VAL A 563 17.58 5.54 22.71
CA VAL A 563 18.91 5.61 23.36
C VAL A 563 18.79 5.51 24.88
N ARG A 564 17.83 6.22 25.49
CA ARG A 564 17.53 6.14 26.92
C ARG A 564 17.13 4.73 27.34
N ALA A 565 16.35 4.03 26.52
CA ALA A 565 15.91 2.66 26.79
C ALA A 565 17.05 1.62 26.68
N ILE A 566 18.00 1.83 25.75
CA ILE A 566 19.22 1.01 25.63
C ILE A 566 20.13 1.23 26.83
N LEU A 567 20.43 2.49 27.15
CA LEU A 567 21.36 2.85 28.24
C LEU A 567 20.83 2.50 29.63
N SER A 568 19.50 2.43 29.82
CA SER A 568 18.88 1.92 31.04
C SER A 568 18.85 0.40 31.16
N GLY A 569 19.20 -0.33 30.09
CA GLY A 569 19.08 -1.79 29.99
C GLY A 569 17.65 -2.30 29.78
N SER A 570 16.66 -1.41 29.60
CA SER A 570 15.27 -1.80 29.30
C SER A 570 15.07 -2.32 27.88
N LEU A 571 15.99 -2.02 26.96
CA LEU A 571 16.00 -2.50 25.59
C LEU A 571 17.32 -3.25 25.31
N THR A 572 17.28 -4.57 25.27
CA THR A 572 18.45 -5.43 25.03
C THR A 572 18.52 -5.86 23.57
N ILE A 573 19.72 -5.71 22.96
CA ILE A 573 19.99 -6.08 21.57
C ILE A 573 21.26 -6.91 21.54
N GLU A 574 21.08 -8.21 21.34
CA GLU A 574 22.14 -9.22 21.55
C GLU A 574 23.01 -9.44 20.31
N ASN A 575 22.38 -9.58 19.13
CA ASN A 575 23.04 -10.02 17.89
C ASN A 575 22.63 -9.13 16.71
N GLY A 576 23.49 -8.99 15.70
CA GLY A 576 23.14 -8.29 14.46
C GLY A 576 24.32 -8.27 13.49
N THR A 577 24.07 -7.96 12.21
CA THR A 577 25.16 -7.79 11.25
C THR A 577 25.60 -6.33 11.26
N PRO A 578 26.87 -6.03 11.56
CA PRO A 578 27.37 -4.66 11.61
C PRO A 578 27.28 -3.98 10.23
N VAL A 579 27.11 -2.66 10.23
CA VAL A 579 27.17 -1.83 9.03
C VAL A 579 28.55 -2.01 8.37
N PRO A 580 28.63 -2.41 7.09
CA PRO A 580 29.90 -2.57 6.38
C PRO A 580 30.63 -1.23 6.26
N THR A 581 31.97 -1.27 6.27
CA THR A 581 32.81 -0.08 6.08
C THR A 581 32.57 0.51 4.68
N PRO A 582 32.10 1.77 4.57
CA PRO A 582 31.88 2.41 3.27
C PRO A 582 33.19 2.91 2.65
N ASP A 583 33.15 3.21 1.36
CA ASP A 583 34.24 3.91 0.68
C ASP A 583 34.43 5.32 1.27
N LYS A 584 35.66 5.63 1.69
CA LYS A 584 36.03 6.92 2.27
C LYS A 584 36.06 8.05 1.23
N ASN A 585 36.13 7.74 -0.06
CA ASN A 585 36.23 8.73 -1.14
C ASN A 585 34.87 9.35 -1.54
N VAL A 586 33.75 8.86 -0.99
CA VAL A 586 32.40 9.34 -1.35
C VAL A 586 31.94 10.40 -0.35
N GLU A 587 32.08 11.68 -0.72
CA GLU A 587 31.64 12.81 0.11
C GLU A 587 30.13 12.76 0.42
N GLY A 588 29.79 13.08 1.67
CA GLY A 588 28.42 13.19 2.16
C GLY A 588 28.18 14.59 2.76
N ALA A 589 26.91 14.93 2.97
CA ALA A 589 26.52 16.26 3.44
C ALA A 589 25.35 16.19 4.43
N LEU A 590 25.35 17.09 5.43
CA LEU A 590 24.19 17.33 6.29
C LEU A 590 23.91 18.84 6.33
N TYR A 591 22.65 19.24 6.41
CA TYR A 591 22.30 20.64 6.60
C TYR A 591 21.06 20.83 7.47
N ILE A 592 21.16 21.74 8.42
CA ILE A 592 20.05 22.22 9.26
C ILE A 592 19.87 23.72 8.99
N PRO A 593 18.82 24.14 8.28
CA PRO A 593 18.50 25.56 8.03
C PRO A 593 18.16 26.38 9.28
N ASP A 594 18.28 27.72 9.21
CA ASP A 594 17.96 28.62 10.34
C ASP A 594 16.49 28.59 10.77
N TRP A 595 15.56 28.28 9.86
CA TRP A 595 14.13 28.17 10.17
C TRP A 595 13.79 26.88 10.93
N ALA A 596 14.65 25.86 10.88
CA ALA A 596 14.39 24.56 11.46
C ALA A 596 14.63 24.53 12.98
N PRO A 597 14.01 23.61 13.73
CA PRO A 597 14.36 23.36 15.12
C PRO A 597 15.86 23.07 15.26
N ARG A 598 16.51 23.63 16.30
CA ARG A 598 17.92 23.35 16.59
C ARG A 598 18.06 21.95 17.17
N GLU A 599 18.68 21.07 16.41
CA GLU A 599 19.09 19.72 16.83
C GLU A 599 20.58 19.71 17.22
N LYS A 600 21.01 18.66 17.90
CA LYS A 600 22.44 18.41 18.13
C LYS A 600 23.12 17.96 16.84
N VAL A 601 24.36 18.41 16.64
CA VAL A 601 25.24 17.97 15.54
C VAL A 601 26.62 17.66 16.10
N ILE A 602 26.80 16.40 16.49
CA ILE A 602 28.01 15.82 17.06
C ILE A 602 28.38 14.63 16.16
N LEU A 603 29.56 14.66 15.56
CA LEU A 603 30.10 13.56 14.76
C LEU A 603 31.25 12.89 15.51
N ASP A 604 31.40 11.58 15.34
CA ASP A 604 32.57 10.85 15.79
C ASP A 604 33.75 11.20 14.88
N SER A 605 34.78 11.84 15.46
CA SER A 605 35.99 12.27 14.76
C SER A 605 36.80 11.12 14.17
N ASP A 606 36.67 9.91 14.72
CA ASP A 606 37.38 8.73 14.22
C ASP A 606 36.82 8.25 12.85
N TYR A 607 35.62 8.70 12.50
CA TYR A 607 34.90 8.34 11.27
C TYR A 607 34.56 9.54 10.37
N ALA A 608 34.64 10.77 10.87
CA ALA A 608 34.36 11.99 10.10
C ALA A 608 35.55 12.37 9.20
N THR A 609 35.24 12.82 7.98
CA THR A 609 36.19 13.51 7.09
C THR A 609 36.19 15.02 7.37
N ASP A 610 37.21 15.74 6.90
CA ASP A 610 37.26 17.22 6.98
C ASP A 610 36.01 17.88 6.35
N SER A 611 35.46 17.25 5.30
CA SER A 611 34.21 17.65 4.67
C SER A 611 33.01 17.44 5.61
N ASP A 612 32.90 16.27 6.26
CA ASP A 612 31.83 15.97 7.23
C ASP A 612 31.89 16.95 8.43
N LEU A 613 33.08 17.26 8.92
CA LEU A 613 33.31 18.25 9.98
C LEU A 613 32.93 19.66 9.54
N THR A 614 33.16 20.00 8.26
CA THR A 614 32.74 21.29 7.69
C THR A 614 31.22 21.40 7.56
N TRP A 615 30.53 20.36 7.09
CA TRP A 615 29.06 20.30 7.06
C TRP A 615 28.44 20.37 8.46
N SER A 616 29.05 19.68 9.42
CA SER A 616 28.72 19.79 10.85
C SER A 616 28.85 21.23 11.34
N ALA A 617 30.00 21.86 11.13
CA ALA A 617 30.27 23.23 11.53
C ALA A 617 29.30 24.23 10.90
N MET A 618 29.02 24.11 9.60
CA MET A 618 28.05 24.93 8.87
C MET A 618 26.62 24.74 9.39
N SER A 619 26.32 23.60 10.04
CA SER A 619 25.03 23.30 10.71
C SER A 619 25.06 23.54 12.23
N TYR A 620 25.91 24.45 12.69
CA TYR A 620 26.11 24.81 14.12
C TYR A 620 26.69 23.70 15.01
N GLY A 621 27.34 22.68 14.43
CA GLY A 621 28.17 21.74 15.17
C GLY A 621 29.33 22.44 15.91
N PRO A 622 29.86 21.81 16.97
CA PRO A 622 30.81 22.43 17.91
C PRO A 622 32.26 22.47 17.39
N VAL A 623 32.55 21.81 16.27
CA VAL A 623 33.90 21.73 15.68
C VAL A 623 34.07 22.85 14.66
N ASN A 624 35.21 23.55 14.70
CA ASN A 624 35.60 24.48 13.64
C ASN A 624 36.45 23.73 12.59
N PRO A 625 36.16 23.84 11.29
CA PRO A 625 36.91 23.15 10.26
C PRO A 625 38.24 23.86 9.97
N GLU A 626 39.30 23.09 9.76
CA GLU A 626 40.65 23.63 9.49
C GLU A 626 40.85 24.00 7.99
N SER A 627 40.08 23.39 7.09
CA SER A 627 40.25 23.55 5.64
C SER A 627 39.33 24.63 5.05
N GLN A 628 39.92 25.77 4.68
CA GLN A 628 39.23 26.82 3.91
C GLN A 628 38.65 26.30 2.58
N ALA A 629 39.30 25.31 1.95
CA ALA A 629 38.84 24.73 0.69
C ALA A 629 37.53 23.97 0.85
N GLU A 630 37.37 23.22 1.95
CA GLU A 630 36.12 22.52 2.29
C GLU A 630 35.01 23.51 2.66
N ILE A 631 35.31 24.61 3.39
CA ILE A 631 34.34 25.68 3.67
C ILE A 631 33.78 26.25 2.36
N GLN A 632 34.67 26.62 1.41
CA GLN A 632 34.25 27.12 0.11
C GLN A 632 33.45 26.08 -0.69
N GLU A 633 33.85 24.80 -0.67
CA GLU A 633 33.13 23.71 -1.36
C GLU A 633 31.73 23.45 -0.78
N CYS A 634 31.56 23.51 0.54
CA CYS A 634 30.26 23.43 1.20
C CYS A 634 29.35 24.61 0.78
N VAL A 635 29.87 25.83 0.74
CA VAL A 635 29.17 27.03 0.26
C VAL A 635 28.78 26.94 -1.21
N ASP A 636 29.70 26.47 -2.06
CA ASP A 636 29.46 26.27 -3.49
C ASP A 636 28.32 25.26 -3.73
N LEU A 637 28.28 24.17 -2.95
CA LEU A 637 27.23 23.14 -3.02
C LEU A 637 25.87 23.67 -2.52
N LEU A 638 25.83 24.34 -1.36
CA LEU A 638 24.62 24.96 -0.82
C LEU A 638 24.00 25.95 -1.81
N SER A 639 24.83 26.82 -2.39
CA SER A 639 24.40 27.79 -3.39
C SER A 639 23.94 27.09 -4.68
N SER A 640 24.71 26.11 -5.18
CA SER A 640 24.36 25.40 -6.41
C SER A 640 23.07 24.57 -6.28
N TRP A 641 22.79 23.96 -5.13
CA TRP A 641 21.52 23.27 -4.88
C TRP A 641 20.35 24.25 -4.93
N ALA A 642 20.43 25.36 -4.18
CA ALA A 642 19.39 26.36 -4.15
C ALA A 642 19.15 27.01 -5.52
N GLU A 643 20.21 27.34 -6.28
CA GLU A 643 20.12 27.84 -7.66
C GLU A 643 19.44 26.82 -8.59
N SER A 644 19.87 25.55 -8.57
CA SER A 644 19.33 24.50 -9.43
C SER A 644 17.83 24.24 -9.20
N ARG A 645 17.37 24.50 -7.98
CA ARG A 645 15.96 24.36 -7.54
C ARG A 645 15.15 25.65 -7.71
N GLY A 646 15.78 26.74 -8.18
CA GLY A 646 15.15 28.06 -8.37
C GLY A 646 14.89 28.83 -7.07
N GLY A 647 15.51 28.42 -5.96
CA GLY A 647 15.30 28.96 -4.62
C GLY A 647 16.38 29.91 -4.11
N TRP A 648 17.48 30.15 -4.84
CA TRP A 648 18.54 31.08 -4.42
C TRP A 648 18.00 32.51 -4.26
N ASN A 649 18.15 33.06 -3.05
CA ASN A 649 17.57 34.35 -2.66
C ASN A 649 18.40 35.00 -1.54
N ASP A 650 18.10 36.26 -1.23
CA ASP A 650 18.85 37.07 -0.26
C ASP A 650 18.85 36.46 1.17
N GLY A 651 17.79 35.73 1.54
CA GLY A 651 17.74 35.00 2.81
C GLY A 651 18.81 33.91 2.90
N TRP A 652 18.88 33.03 1.90
CA TRP A 652 19.91 31.98 1.85
C TRP A 652 21.31 32.55 1.71
N HIS A 653 21.49 33.57 0.88
CA HIS A 653 22.75 34.29 0.75
C HIS A 653 23.23 34.82 2.11
N ASN A 654 22.34 35.45 2.88
CA ASN A 654 22.67 36.02 4.19
C ASN A 654 22.95 34.95 5.26
N GLU A 655 22.13 33.89 5.33
CA GLU A 655 22.35 32.75 6.24
C GLU A 655 23.72 32.11 6.01
N ILE A 656 24.05 31.80 4.76
CA ILE A 656 25.34 31.19 4.39
C ILE A 656 26.50 32.18 4.59
N SER A 657 26.30 33.47 4.32
CA SER A 657 27.29 34.52 4.60
C SER A 657 27.59 34.67 6.10
N GLU A 658 26.59 34.54 6.96
CA GLU A 658 26.77 34.60 8.42
C GLU A 658 27.45 33.34 8.96
N ARG A 659 27.01 32.16 8.52
CA ARG A 659 27.62 30.88 8.89
C ARG A 659 29.10 30.83 8.45
N SER A 660 29.41 31.26 7.22
CA SER A 660 30.80 31.33 6.71
C SER A 660 31.69 32.25 7.55
N ARG A 661 31.23 33.47 7.86
CA ARG A 661 31.96 34.45 8.71
C ARG A 661 32.21 33.96 10.14
N ARG A 662 31.40 33.02 10.65
CA ARG A 662 31.64 32.38 11.95
C ARG A 662 32.78 31.37 11.91
N LEU A 663 32.96 30.67 10.79
CA LEU A 663 33.95 29.60 10.65
C LEU A 663 35.33 30.11 10.21
N THR A 664 35.38 31.17 9.41
CA THR A 664 36.64 31.70 8.87
C THR A 664 36.65 33.23 8.78
N ALA A 665 37.83 33.80 9.00
CA ALA A 665 38.11 35.23 8.79
C ALA A 665 38.57 35.55 7.35
N GLN A 666 38.80 34.52 6.53
CA GLN A 666 39.11 34.69 5.11
C GLN A 666 37.83 34.89 4.30
N GLU A 667 37.90 35.69 3.24
CA GLU A 667 36.76 35.93 2.36
C GLU A 667 36.34 34.63 1.65
N VAL A 668 35.06 34.28 1.76
CA VAL A 668 34.45 33.13 1.09
C VAL A 668 33.60 33.67 -0.05
N LEU A 669 33.83 33.17 -1.26
CA LEU A 669 33.15 33.66 -2.46
C LEU A 669 31.74 33.09 -2.51
N ILE A 670 30.73 33.92 -2.30
CA ILE A 670 29.31 33.54 -2.34
C ILE A 670 28.69 34.09 -3.62
N PRO A 671 27.96 33.29 -4.43
CA PRO A 671 27.30 33.77 -5.64
C PRO A 671 26.27 34.86 -5.36
N SER A 672 26.35 35.99 -6.06
CA SER A 672 25.39 37.07 -5.91
C SER A 672 23.98 36.65 -6.33
N VAL A 673 22.97 37.15 -5.62
CA VAL A 673 21.56 36.83 -5.90
C VAL A 673 21.12 37.56 -7.16
N THR A 674 21.07 36.84 -8.28
CA THR A 674 20.51 37.37 -9.53
C THR A 674 18.99 37.48 -9.42
N GLN A 675 18.49 38.59 -8.87
CA GLN A 675 17.06 38.85 -8.76
C GLN A 675 16.39 39.02 -10.14
N ASN A 676 15.97 37.92 -10.74
CA ASN A 676 14.86 37.94 -11.70
C ASN A 676 13.57 38.29 -10.92
N LYS A 677 13.34 39.59 -10.68
CA LYS A 677 12.06 40.09 -10.18
C LYS A 677 10.98 39.75 -11.20
N VAL A 678 10.32 38.63 -10.98
CA VAL A 678 9.15 38.20 -11.74
C VAL A 678 8.05 39.22 -11.48
N ASP A 679 7.78 40.08 -12.47
CA ASP A 679 6.66 41.01 -12.39
C ASP A 679 5.35 40.23 -12.52
N LEU A 680 4.77 39.88 -11.36
CA LEU A 680 3.53 39.13 -11.26
C LEU A 680 2.35 39.84 -11.94
N ARG A 681 2.38 41.16 -12.12
CA ARG A 681 1.31 41.93 -12.76
C ARG A 681 1.32 41.84 -14.28
N SER A 682 2.49 41.70 -14.91
CA SER A 682 2.58 41.35 -16.35
C SER A 682 2.51 39.85 -16.61
N LEU A 683 2.92 39.01 -15.64
CA LEU A 683 2.84 37.56 -15.74
C LEU A 683 1.41 37.01 -15.64
N ILE A 684 0.58 37.61 -14.77
CA ILE A 684 -0.76 37.14 -14.47
C ILE A 684 -1.78 38.22 -14.79
N VAL A 685 -2.22 38.23 -16.05
CA VAL A 685 -3.26 39.12 -16.59
C VAL A 685 -4.60 38.39 -16.72
N PRO A 686 -5.73 39.11 -16.87
CA PRO A 686 -7.02 38.49 -17.19
C PRO A 686 -6.94 37.50 -18.35
N GLY A 687 -7.46 36.28 -18.16
CA GLY A 687 -7.42 35.18 -19.12
C GLY A 687 -6.21 34.24 -19.02
N THR A 688 -5.18 34.56 -18.20
CA THR A 688 -3.97 33.73 -18.03
C THR A 688 -4.33 32.29 -17.62
N ARG A 689 -3.74 31.28 -18.28
CA ARG A 689 -4.10 29.88 -18.08
C ARG A 689 -3.20 29.22 -17.03
N VAL A 690 -3.67 29.15 -15.79
CA VAL A 690 -2.86 28.77 -14.63
C VAL A 690 -3.16 27.33 -14.19
N ALA A 691 -2.11 26.53 -14.02
CA ALA A 691 -2.17 25.24 -13.33
C ALA A 691 -1.61 25.37 -11.91
N PHE A 692 -2.02 24.47 -11.01
CA PHE A 692 -1.59 24.44 -9.61
C PHE A 692 -0.99 23.09 -9.23
N THR A 693 -0.01 23.02 -8.34
CA THR A 693 0.55 21.77 -7.81
C THR A 693 0.79 21.85 -6.30
N GLY A 694 0.46 20.76 -5.60
CA GLY A 694 0.44 20.67 -4.13
C GLY A 694 -0.76 21.35 -3.47
N THR A 695 -0.79 21.35 -2.14
CA THR A 695 -1.84 22.05 -1.37
C THR A 695 -1.52 23.53 -1.28
N ILE A 696 -2.34 24.36 -1.92
CA ILE A 696 -2.15 25.81 -1.99
C ILE A 696 -2.92 26.46 -0.84
N ILE A 697 -2.29 27.37 -0.11
CA ILE A 697 -2.92 28.14 0.96
C ILE A 697 -3.02 29.59 0.49
N ILE A 698 -4.21 30.19 0.60
CA ILE A 698 -4.48 31.60 0.29
C ILE A 698 -5.40 32.16 1.37
N ASN A 699 -4.95 33.20 2.09
CA ASN A 699 -5.64 33.83 3.22
C ASN A 699 -6.08 32.81 4.31
N GLY A 700 -5.23 31.81 4.59
CA GLY A 700 -5.52 30.74 5.54
C GLY A 700 -6.52 29.68 5.07
N MET A 701 -7.11 29.81 3.87
CA MET A 701 -7.96 28.78 3.27
C MET A 701 -7.12 27.82 2.42
N GLU A 702 -7.45 26.53 2.51
CA GLU A 702 -6.75 25.48 1.76
C GLU A 702 -7.46 25.14 0.45
N PHE A 703 -6.68 25.08 -0.62
CA PHE A 703 -7.11 24.72 -1.96
C PHE A 703 -6.29 23.52 -2.43
N GLU A 704 -6.93 22.35 -2.55
CA GLU A 704 -6.32 21.21 -3.23
C GLU A 704 -6.06 21.56 -4.71
N SER A 705 -4.97 21.04 -5.28
CA SER A 705 -4.57 21.33 -6.68
C SER A 705 -5.55 20.89 -7.78
N ARG A 706 -6.73 20.37 -7.42
CA ARG A 706 -7.88 19.96 -8.24
C ARG A 706 -9.18 20.15 -7.43
N GLY A 707 -10.21 20.73 -8.04
CA GLY A 707 -11.55 20.84 -7.45
C GLY A 707 -12.20 22.21 -7.66
N ASP A 708 -13.51 22.29 -7.46
CA ASP A 708 -14.33 23.47 -7.79
C ASP A 708 -13.88 24.75 -7.06
N ASN A 709 -13.31 24.62 -5.85
CA ASN A 709 -12.82 25.75 -5.05
C ASN A 709 -11.69 26.53 -5.74
N ILE A 710 -10.73 25.83 -6.36
CA ILE A 710 -9.61 26.51 -7.04
C ILE A 710 -10.03 27.04 -8.42
N GLU A 711 -11.02 26.41 -9.07
CA GLU A 711 -11.65 26.99 -10.27
C GLU A 711 -12.44 28.26 -9.96
N SER A 712 -13.14 28.29 -8.82
CA SER A 712 -13.86 29.48 -8.33
C SER A 712 -12.91 30.63 -8.03
N LEU A 713 -11.81 30.37 -7.31
CA LEU A 713 -10.77 31.36 -7.01
C LEU A 713 -10.12 31.91 -8.30
N CYS A 714 -9.84 31.04 -9.27
CA CYS A 714 -9.38 31.47 -10.59
C CYS A 714 -10.40 32.38 -11.29
N ARG A 715 -11.68 32.02 -11.27
CA ARG A 715 -12.76 32.78 -11.90
C ARG A 715 -12.92 34.16 -11.28
N GLU A 716 -12.83 34.28 -9.95
CA GLU A 716 -12.87 35.56 -9.24
C GLU A 716 -11.68 36.45 -9.63
N ALA A 717 -10.48 35.88 -9.70
CA ALA A 717 -9.28 36.58 -10.16
C ALA A 717 -9.20 36.76 -11.70
N ASN A 718 -10.27 36.44 -12.43
CA ASN A 718 -10.39 36.53 -13.89
C ASN A 718 -9.29 35.77 -14.66
N ILE A 719 -8.81 34.65 -14.12
CA ILE A 719 -7.82 33.74 -14.74
C ILE A 719 -8.45 32.36 -15.01
N VAL A 720 -7.80 31.56 -15.86
CA VAL A 720 -8.36 30.30 -16.37
C VAL A 720 -7.62 29.10 -15.77
N TYR A 721 -8.27 28.35 -14.88
CA TYR A 721 -7.70 27.13 -14.32
C TYR A 721 -7.38 26.07 -15.40
N LYS A 722 -6.29 25.31 -15.16
CA LYS A 722 -5.87 24.15 -15.97
C LYS A 722 -5.47 22.97 -15.09
N ASN A 723 -6.15 21.84 -15.34
CA ASN A 723 -5.87 20.56 -14.70
C ASN A 723 -4.45 19.98 -14.99
N GLN A 724 -3.79 20.44 -16.05
CA GLN A 724 -2.47 19.94 -16.50
C GLN A 724 -1.62 21.09 -17.08
N VAL A 725 -0.30 21.00 -16.87
CA VAL A 725 0.68 21.85 -17.54
C VAL A 725 0.97 21.26 -18.93
N SER A 726 0.85 22.10 -19.96
CA SER A 726 1.00 21.73 -21.38
C SER A 726 1.61 22.87 -22.18
N LYS A 727 2.35 22.54 -23.25
CA LYS A 727 3.10 23.49 -24.08
C LYS A 727 2.24 24.67 -24.60
N THR A 728 1.00 24.41 -25.02
CA THR A 728 0.15 25.40 -25.72
C THR A 728 -1.12 25.82 -24.98
N ARG A 729 -1.52 25.13 -23.89
CA ARG A 729 -2.81 25.38 -23.19
C ARG A 729 -2.67 25.79 -21.71
N CYS A 730 -1.44 25.94 -21.23
CA CYS A 730 -1.09 26.45 -19.91
C CYS A 730 -0.01 27.53 -20.08
N ASP A 731 -0.07 28.57 -19.27
CA ASP A 731 0.83 29.73 -19.32
C ASP A 731 1.71 29.80 -18.07
N LEU A 732 1.19 29.38 -16.92
CA LEU A 732 1.82 29.51 -15.60
C LEU A 732 1.55 28.27 -14.73
N LEU A 733 2.53 27.88 -13.90
CA LEU A 733 2.33 26.96 -12.79
C LEU A 733 2.48 27.69 -11.44
N VAL A 734 1.51 27.51 -10.55
CA VAL A 734 1.64 27.87 -9.13
C VAL A 734 1.94 26.60 -8.35
N ALA A 735 2.97 26.62 -7.49
CA ALA A 735 3.40 25.48 -6.69
C ALA A 735 3.43 25.83 -5.20
N ALA A 736 2.99 24.90 -4.34
CA ALA A 736 3.16 25.05 -2.89
C ALA A 736 4.64 25.17 -2.52
N ASP A 737 5.48 24.28 -3.06
CA ASP A 737 6.93 24.42 -3.11
C ASP A 737 7.39 24.40 -4.59
N PRO A 738 7.96 25.50 -5.14
CA PRO A 738 8.44 25.52 -6.52
C PRO A 738 9.72 24.70 -6.76
N SER A 739 10.41 24.20 -5.73
CA SER A 739 11.49 23.22 -5.88
C SER A 739 10.96 21.82 -6.25
N SER A 740 9.68 21.54 -6.02
CA SER A 740 9.04 20.24 -6.32
C SER A 740 9.29 19.75 -7.76
N MET A 741 9.50 18.44 -7.91
CA MET A 741 9.65 17.72 -9.18
C MET A 741 8.38 16.94 -9.55
N SER A 742 7.20 17.42 -9.09
CA SER A 742 5.90 16.88 -9.50
C SER A 742 5.76 16.86 -11.03
N ARG A 743 4.93 15.96 -11.58
CA ARG A 743 4.72 15.89 -13.05
C ARG A 743 4.27 17.22 -13.66
N LYS A 744 3.52 18.04 -12.91
CA LYS A 744 3.17 19.41 -13.35
C LYS A 744 4.40 20.33 -13.39
N ALA A 745 5.27 20.26 -12.38
CA ALA A 745 6.50 21.05 -12.30
C ALA A 745 7.57 20.61 -13.32
N LYS A 746 7.76 19.29 -13.53
CA LYS A 746 8.57 18.74 -14.64
C LYS A 746 8.09 19.30 -15.99
N ASN A 747 6.81 19.13 -16.31
CA ASN A 747 6.20 19.67 -17.53
C ASN A 747 6.35 21.21 -17.63
N ALA A 748 6.29 21.95 -16.52
CA ALA A 748 6.47 23.40 -16.54
C ALA A 748 7.89 23.78 -16.94
N ARG A 749 8.91 23.18 -16.32
CA ARG A 749 10.32 23.37 -16.69
C ARG A 749 10.59 22.94 -18.14
N GLU A 750 10.09 21.77 -18.53
CA GLU A 750 10.19 21.22 -19.90
C GLU A 750 9.60 22.16 -20.97
N PHE A 751 8.44 22.75 -20.70
CA PHE A 751 7.75 23.64 -21.64
C PHE A 751 8.10 25.13 -21.47
N GLY A 752 9.13 25.46 -20.68
CA GLY A 752 9.55 26.84 -20.41
C GLY A 752 8.45 27.70 -19.75
N LYS A 753 7.54 27.07 -18.98
CA LYS A 753 6.49 27.78 -18.26
C LYS A 753 7.03 28.32 -16.95
N PRO A 754 6.77 29.61 -16.63
CA PRO A 754 7.06 30.16 -15.33
C PRO A 754 6.45 29.31 -14.21
N ILE A 755 7.17 29.21 -13.10
CA ILE A 755 6.71 28.58 -11.85
C ILE A 755 6.83 29.63 -10.76
N ILE A 756 5.75 29.87 -10.01
CA ILE A 756 5.73 30.78 -8.86
C ILE A 756 5.25 30.04 -7.60
N SER A 757 5.62 30.54 -6.42
CA SER A 757 5.15 29.98 -5.15
C SER A 757 3.69 30.35 -4.87
N SER A 758 3.05 29.56 -4.00
CA SER A 758 1.73 29.89 -3.46
C SER A 758 1.72 31.28 -2.81
N THR A 759 2.76 31.64 -2.06
CA THR A 759 2.89 32.94 -1.39
C THR A 759 3.03 34.10 -2.38
N GLN A 760 3.75 33.91 -3.50
CA GLN A 760 3.81 34.90 -4.59
C GLN A 760 2.43 35.09 -5.23
N PHE A 761 1.73 33.98 -5.51
CA PHE A 761 0.38 34.02 -6.07
C PHE A 761 -0.65 34.66 -5.11
N GLU A 762 -0.58 34.36 -3.81
CA GLU A 762 -1.39 34.97 -2.75
C GLU A 762 -1.14 36.48 -2.65
N THR A 763 0.12 36.91 -2.69
CA THR A 763 0.51 38.33 -2.69
C THR A 763 -0.10 39.07 -3.88
N TRP A 764 -0.02 38.48 -5.08
CA TRP A 764 -0.67 39.01 -6.29
C TRP A 764 -2.19 39.07 -6.16
N TYR A 765 -2.84 37.97 -5.74
CA TYR A 765 -4.29 37.86 -5.59
C TYR A 765 -4.85 38.89 -4.60
N ASN A 766 -4.18 39.08 -3.47
CA ASN A 766 -4.55 40.09 -2.47
C ASN A 766 -4.37 41.53 -2.99
N SER A 767 -3.35 41.80 -3.82
CA SER A 767 -3.17 43.12 -4.43
C SER A 767 -4.33 43.51 -5.35
N ILE A 768 -4.88 42.57 -6.13
CA ILE A 768 -6.02 42.82 -7.02
C ILE A 768 -7.29 43.08 -6.21
N ARG A 769 -7.53 42.33 -5.13
CA ARG A 769 -8.69 42.58 -4.26
C ARG A 769 -8.64 43.97 -3.61
N ALA A 770 -7.46 44.44 -3.21
CA ALA A 770 -7.29 45.81 -2.70
C ALA A 770 -7.68 46.87 -3.75
N ASP A 771 -7.22 46.72 -4.99
CA ASP A 771 -7.54 47.61 -6.12
C ASP A 771 -9.04 47.56 -6.52
N GLN A 772 -9.71 46.42 -6.32
CA GLN A 772 -11.17 46.29 -6.52
C GLN A 772 -11.98 46.93 -5.38
N THR A 773 -11.47 46.94 -4.15
CA THR A 773 -12.14 47.66 -3.04
C THR A 773 -11.98 49.18 -3.11
N SER A 774 -10.88 49.70 -3.65
CA SER A 774 -10.67 51.15 -3.77
C SER A 774 -11.58 51.79 -4.84
N THR A 775 -11.95 51.04 -5.89
CA THR A 775 -12.83 51.49 -6.97
C THR A 775 -14.32 51.56 -6.60
N LEU A 776 -14.73 51.01 -5.44
CA LEU A 776 -16.12 51.05 -4.96
C LEU A 776 -16.44 52.24 -4.04
N VAL A 777 -15.45 53.02 -3.62
CA VAL A 777 -15.62 54.13 -2.65
C VAL A 777 -15.77 55.51 -3.32
N SER A 778 -15.44 55.64 -4.60
CA SER A 778 -15.37 56.95 -5.30
C SER A 778 -16.69 57.48 -5.87
N SER A 779 -17.85 57.07 -5.35
CA SER A 779 -19.15 57.59 -5.79
C SER A 779 -20.19 57.76 -4.67
N ASN A 780 -20.04 58.81 -3.84
CA ASN A 780 -21.17 59.67 -3.41
C ASN A 780 -20.71 60.90 -2.57
N SER A 781 -20.94 62.09 -3.13
CA SER A 781 -21.32 63.38 -2.49
C SER A 781 -20.73 63.86 -1.15
N GLY A 782 -20.23 65.11 -1.15
CA GLY A 782 -20.58 66.11 -0.12
C GLY A 782 -19.42 66.69 0.72
N PRO A 783 -19.33 68.03 0.94
CA PRO A 783 -18.12 68.67 1.45
C PRO A 783 -18.15 69.01 2.96
N SER A 784 -16.98 69.03 3.61
CA SER A 784 -16.62 70.01 4.67
C SER A 784 -15.14 69.95 5.05
N GLU A 785 -14.66 71.06 5.61
CA GLU A 785 -13.26 71.42 5.85
C GLU A 785 -12.67 70.77 7.13
N LEU A 786 -11.35 70.44 7.14
CA LEU A 786 -10.34 71.25 7.86
C LEU A 786 -8.89 70.69 7.80
N SER A 787 -8.02 71.48 7.16
CA SER A 787 -6.61 71.79 7.51
C SER A 787 -5.53 70.70 7.73
N GLN A 788 -4.51 70.78 6.84
CA GLN A 788 -3.07 70.88 7.14
C GLN A 788 -2.31 69.60 7.63
N THR A 789 -1.04 69.35 7.30
CA THR A 789 0.03 70.26 6.80
C THR A 789 1.14 69.53 6.02
N ILE A 790 1.90 70.31 5.23
CA ILE A 790 3.27 70.07 4.71
C ILE A 790 3.44 69.01 3.60
N SER A 791 3.44 69.55 2.38
CA SER A 791 4.19 69.08 1.22
C SER A 791 5.71 69.24 1.41
N GLU A 792 6.51 68.34 0.84
CA GLU A 792 7.68 68.79 0.08
C GLU A 792 8.02 67.80 -1.06
N SER A 793 8.13 68.35 -2.26
CA SER A 793 8.36 67.66 -3.53
C SER A 793 9.78 67.94 -4.01
N ILE A 794 10.47 66.96 -4.59
CA ILE A 794 11.52 67.22 -5.57
C ILE A 794 11.27 66.34 -6.80
N ASP A 795 11.05 67.01 -7.93
CA ASP A 795 10.87 66.40 -9.24
C ASP A 795 12.18 65.81 -9.79
N ILE A 796 12.00 64.81 -10.65
CA ILE A 796 13.03 64.23 -11.50
C ILE A 796 13.05 65.04 -12.80
N ASP A 797 14.22 65.58 -13.19
CA ASP A 797 14.75 65.53 -14.58
C ASP A 797 15.91 66.51 -14.78
N ASN A 798 17.12 66.00 -15.08
CA ASN A 798 17.67 66.03 -16.44
C ASN A 798 19.17 65.63 -16.54
N ALA A 799 19.56 65.40 -17.80
CA ALA A 799 20.92 65.47 -18.35
C ALA A 799 21.87 64.27 -18.15
N LEU A 800 21.78 63.39 -19.14
CA LEU A 800 22.89 62.65 -19.74
C LEU A 800 24.26 63.36 -19.61
N THR A 801 25.28 62.63 -19.15
CA THR A 801 26.66 62.82 -19.60
C THR A 801 27.35 61.47 -19.72
N GLU A 802 27.82 61.14 -20.92
CA GLU A 802 28.74 60.02 -21.12
C GLU A 802 30.13 60.43 -20.60
N THR A 803 30.85 59.52 -19.95
CA THR A 803 32.33 59.54 -20.00
C THR A 803 32.91 58.15 -19.74
N ASN A 804 33.82 57.76 -20.62
CA ASN A 804 34.55 56.49 -20.71
C ASN A 804 34.88 55.78 -19.38
N VAL A 805 34.67 54.48 -19.36
CA VAL A 805 35.50 53.53 -18.61
C VAL A 805 36.08 52.52 -19.59
N ASP A 806 37.27 52.84 -20.10
CA ASP A 806 38.16 51.90 -20.76
C ASP A 806 39.25 51.50 -19.75
N GLN A 807 39.80 50.28 -19.88
CA GLN A 807 40.92 49.72 -19.08
C GLN A 807 40.60 49.16 -17.68
N LEU A 808 40.10 47.91 -17.64
CA LEU A 808 40.49 46.90 -16.65
C LEU A 808 40.79 45.59 -17.40
N GLU A 809 41.95 44.98 -17.16
CA GLU A 809 42.34 43.71 -17.79
C GLU A 809 41.60 42.50 -17.19
N PRO A 810 41.30 41.44 -17.97
CA PRO A 810 40.61 40.25 -17.49
C PRO A 810 41.54 39.34 -16.66
N LEU A 811 41.09 38.97 -15.47
CA LEU A 811 41.89 38.28 -14.45
C LEU A 811 42.00 36.73 -14.60
N PHE A 812 41.53 36.16 -15.72
CA PHE A 812 41.54 34.71 -15.95
C PHE A 812 41.85 34.35 -17.41
N PRO A 813 42.57 33.23 -17.68
CA PRO A 813 42.82 32.76 -19.04
C PRO A 813 41.54 32.26 -19.74
N ALA A 814 41.60 32.22 -21.07
CA ALA A 814 40.52 31.73 -21.93
C ALA A 814 40.14 30.27 -21.62
N ILE A 815 38.90 29.90 -21.94
CA ILE A 815 38.40 28.52 -21.75
C ILE A 815 39.02 27.63 -22.83
N GLU A 816 39.87 26.69 -22.42
CA GLU A 816 40.30 25.57 -23.27
C GLU A 816 39.22 24.47 -23.22
N PHE A 817 38.69 24.09 -24.38
CA PHE A 817 37.75 22.99 -24.51
C PHE A 817 38.51 21.67 -24.70
N SER A 818 38.08 20.62 -24.00
CA SER A 818 38.61 19.26 -24.19
C SER A 818 37.92 18.56 -25.36
N ASN A 819 38.66 17.73 -26.09
CA ASN A 819 38.10 16.91 -27.16
C ASN A 819 37.09 15.89 -26.59
N ALA A 820 35.91 15.80 -27.21
CA ALA A 820 34.85 14.90 -26.75
C ALA A 820 35.24 13.42 -26.86
N ASP A 821 35.88 13.04 -27.96
CA ASP A 821 36.30 11.66 -28.25
C ASP A 821 37.37 11.12 -27.28
N GLU A 822 38.12 12.01 -26.62
CA GLU A 822 39.21 11.64 -25.69
C GLU A 822 38.76 11.50 -24.22
N VAL A 823 37.60 12.07 -23.88
CA VAL A 823 37.14 12.26 -22.48
C VAL A 823 35.84 11.52 -22.17
N LEU A 824 34.97 11.34 -23.17
CA LEU A 824 33.67 10.69 -23.01
C LEU A 824 33.78 9.19 -23.32
N ILE A 825 33.89 8.39 -22.27
CA ILE A 825 33.90 6.93 -22.32
C ILE A 825 32.76 6.35 -21.46
N ALA A 826 32.46 5.07 -21.62
CA ALA A 826 31.47 4.38 -20.79
C ALA A 826 31.84 4.49 -19.30
N GLY A 827 30.90 4.96 -18.49
CA GLY A 827 31.07 5.24 -17.06
C GLY A 827 31.44 6.68 -16.70
N THR A 828 31.84 7.53 -17.66
CA THR A 828 32.18 8.94 -17.39
C THR A 828 30.98 9.70 -16.79
N ARG A 829 31.21 10.42 -15.68
CA ARG A 829 30.16 11.11 -14.91
C ARG A 829 30.01 12.55 -15.39
N VAL A 830 28.97 12.83 -16.16
CA VAL A 830 28.79 14.11 -16.87
C VAL A 830 27.73 14.98 -16.21
N ALA A 831 28.11 16.22 -15.91
CA ALA A 831 27.18 17.28 -15.52
C ALA A 831 26.96 18.25 -16.70
N PHE A 832 25.80 18.89 -16.73
CA PHE A 832 25.38 19.75 -17.84
C PHE A 832 24.95 21.13 -17.35
N SER A 833 25.16 22.16 -18.18
CA SER A 833 24.63 23.52 -17.98
C SER A 833 23.92 24.04 -19.23
N GLY A 834 22.59 23.93 -19.22
CA GLY A 834 21.73 24.27 -20.35
C GLY A 834 21.20 23.03 -21.07
N ALA A 835 20.03 23.15 -21.71
CA ALA A 835 19.45 22.06 -22.48
C ALA A 835 20.30 21.75 -23.73
N ILE A 836 20.26 20.49 -24.18
CA ILE A 836 21.09 19.99 -25.27
C ILE A 836 20.21 19.74 -26.49
N VAL A 837 20.70 20.02 -27.69
CA VAL A 837 20.07 19.60 -28.94
C VAL A 837 20.94 18.55 -29.60
N ILE A 838 20.40 17.35 -29.79
CA ILE A 838 21.06 16.22 -30.48
C ILE A 838 20.14 15.81 -31.62
N ASP A 839 20.66 15.71 -32.85
CA ASP A 839 19.90 15.33 -34.06
C ASP A 839 18.65 16.20 -34.30
N GLY A 840 18.75 17.51 -34.03
CA GLY A 840 17.63 18.46 -34.10
C GLY A 840 16.56 18.28 -33.03
N THR A 841 16.73 17.33 -32.11
CA THR A 841 15.81 17.04 -31.00
C THR A 841 16.34 17.65 -29.70
N LEU A 842 15.51 18.45 -29.03
CA LEU A 842 15.84 19.03 -27.74
C LEU A 842 15.73 17.97 -26.62
N ILE A 843 16.85 17.62 -26.01
CA ILE A 843 16.92 16.76 -24.82
C ILE A 843 16.96 17.65 -23.58
N ALA A 844 15.86 17.66 -22.84
CA ALA A 844 15.71 18.44 -21.61
C ALA A 844 16.41 17.77 -20.41
N HIS A 845 16.87 18.58 -19.47
CA HIS A 845 17.48 18.14 -18.20
C HIS A 845 16.59 17.20 -17.39
N GLY A 846 17.22 16.40 -16.53
CA GLY A 846 16.55 15.40 -15.70
C GLY A 846 16.38 14.08 -16.45
N GLU A 847 15.20 13.46 -16.28
CA GLU A 847 14.93 12.06 -16.67
C GLU A 847 15.22 11.74 -18.15
N SER A 848 14.89 12.64 -19.09
CA SER A 848 15.19 12.46 -20.51
C SER A 848 16.69 12.50 -20.81
N LEU A 849 17.42 13.42 -20.19
CA LEU A 849 18.88 13.53 -20.33
C LEU A 849 19.61 12.42 -19.57
N GLN A 850 19.06 11.95 -18.45
CA GLN A 850 19.56 10.81 -17.69
C GLN A 850 19.40 9.50 -18.47
N HIS A 851 18.23 9.29 -19.08
CA HIS A 851 17.98 8.15 -19.97
C HIS A 851 18.90 8.21 -21.20
N PHE A 852 19.03 9.39 -21.83
CA PHE A 852 19.97 9.58 -22.94
C PHE A 852 21.42 9.26 -22.52
N CYS A 853 21.89 9.77 -21.37
CA CYS A 853 23.23 9.46 -20.88
C CYS A 853 23.41 7.94 -20.69
N ALA A 854 22.44 7.27 -20.06
CA ALA A 854 22.49 5.82 -19.86
C ALA A 854 22.49 5.03 -21.18
N GLU A 855 21.73 5.47 -22.19
CA GLU A 855 21.69 4.90 -23.55
C GLU A 855 23.08 4.94 -24.23
N VAL A 856 23.86 6.00 -24.01
CA VAL A 856 25.23 6.16 -24.52
C VAL A 856 26.32 5.80 -23.49
N GLY A 857 25.96 5.10 -22.40
CA GLY A 857 26.88 4.59 -21.38
C GLY A 857 27.46 5.62 -20.39
N LEU A 858 26.98 6.86 -20.38
CA LEU A 858 27.39 7.94 -19.47
C LEU A 858 26.55 7.99 -18.19
N ILE A 859 27.12 8.52 -17.10
CA ILE A 859 26.42 8.70 -15.82
C ILE A 859 26.05 10.18 -15.61
N TYR A 860 24.78 10.51 -15.73
CA TYR A 860 24.28 11.87 -15.53
C TYR A 860 24.40 12.36 -14.08
N LYS A 861 24.79 13.64 -13.89
CA LYS A 861 24.85 14.33 -12.59
C LYS A 861 24.18 15.72 -12.66
N ASN A 862 23.30 16.00 -11.69
CA ASN A 862 22.58 17.28 -11.59
C ASN A 862 23.52 18.46 -11.29
N THR A 863 24.47 18.25 -10.37
CA THR A 863 25.50 19.21 -9.94
C THR A 863 26.88 18.78 -10.42
N LEU A 864 27.79 19.75 -10.51
CA LEU A 864 29.20 19.51 -10.77
C LEU A 864 29.95 19.54 -9.44
N SER A 865 30.69 18.49 -9.12
CA SER A 865 31.40 18.30 -7.84
C SER A 865 32.82 17.80 -8.06
N ARG A 866 33.69 17.95 -7.05
CA ARG A 866 35.07 17.47 -7.08
C ARG A 866 35.17 15.95 -7.26
N THR A 867 34.35 15.19 -6.55
CA THR A 867 34.45 13.72 -6.48
C THR A 867 33.41 12.95 -7.28
N LYS A 868 32.20 13.48 -7.49
CA LYS A 868 31.07 12.77 -8.14
C LYS A 868 30.87 13.09 -9.62
N SER A 869 31.66 14.01 -10.19
CA SER A 869 31.58 14.46 -11.59
C SER A 869 32.97 14.49 -12.25
N ASP A 870 33.05 14.16 -13.53
CA ASP A 870 34.30 14.11 -14.31
C ASP A 870 34.37 15.20 -15.39
N VAL A 871 33.20 15.55 -15.96
CA VAL A 871 33.09 16.43 -17.14
C VAL A 871 31.93 17.41 -16.96
N LEU A 872 32.10 18.64 -17.45
CA LEU A 872 31.03 19.61 -17.69
C LEU A 872 30.78 19.79 -19.19
N VAL A 873 29.52 19.67 -19.61
CA VAL A 873 29.07 20.04 -20.96
C VAL A 873 28.25 21.34 -20.90
N THR A 874 28.61 22.34 -21.71
CA THR A 874 28.00 23.68 -21.67
C THR A 874 27.69 24.28 -23.05
N ALA A 875 26.55 24.97 -23.16
CA ALA A 875 26.17 25.75 -24.35
C ALA A 875 26.61 27.22 -24.29
N ASN A 876 26.88 27.76 -23.09
CA ASN A 876 27.18 29.18 -22.91
C ASN A 876 28.69 29.40 -22.74
N VAL A 877 29.35 29.79 -23.83
CA VAL A 877 30.81 30.05 -23.87
C VAL A 877 31.19 31.40 -23.22
N GLY A 878 30.23 32.31 -23.04
CA GLY A 878 30.47 33.68 -22.57
C GLY A 878 29.87 34.07 -21.21
N SER A 879 29.22 33.16 -20.46
CA SER A 879 28.68 33.49 -19.13
C SER A 879 29.37 32.71 -18.01
N GLU A 880 29.81 33.41 -16.97
CA GLU A 880 30.46 32.81 -15.79
C GLU A 880 29.44 32.13 -14.87
N THR A 881 28.74 31.09 -15.37
CA THR A 881 27.88 30.27 -14.51
C THR A 881 28.70 29.55 -13.44
N ASN A 882 28.12 29.33 -12.26
CA ASN A 882 28.81 28.67 -11.15
C ASN A 882 29.35 27.28 -11.54
N LYS A 883 28.64 26.52 -12.38
CA LYS A 883 29.15 25.24 -12.93
C LYS A 883 30.45 25.39 -13.71
N ILE A 884 30.60 26.44 -14.54
CA ILE A 884 31.84 26.71 -15.29
C ILE A 884 32.96 27.14 -14.34
N ARG A 885 32.67 27.95 -13.32
CA ARG A 885 33.64 28.29 -12.27
C ARG A 885 34.11 27.05 -11.50
N LEU A 886 33.20 26.16 -11.12
CA LEU A 886 33.50 24.89 -10.45
C LEU A 886 34.30 23.93 -11.35
N ALA A 887 34.02 23.86 -12.65
CA ALA A 887 34.79 23.04 -13.59
C ALA A 887 36.26 23.49 -13.64
N LYS A 888 36.49 24.81 -13.75
CA LYS A 888 37.84 25.40 -13.68
C LYS A 888 38.51 25.12 -12.33
N LYS A 889 37.80 25.34 -11.21
CA LYS A 889 38.29 25.14 -9.83
C LYS A 889 38.73 23.68 -9.58
N TYR A 890 37.98 22.71 -10.09
CA TYR A 890 38.21 21.28 -9.86
C TYR A 890 39.00 20.59 -11.00
N GLY A 891 39.54 21.34 -11.96
CA GLY A 891 40.31 20.79 -13.08
C GLY A 891 39.50 19.82 -13.96
N LYS A 892 38.18 20.01 -14.06
CA LYS A 892 37.29 19.12 -14.83
C LYS A 892 37.29 19.52 -16.30
N HIS A 893 37.23 18.52 -17.17
CA HIS A 893 37.12 18.73 -18.60
C HIS A 893 35.84 19.50 -18.94
N ILE A 894 35.97 20.53 -19.78
CA ILE A 894 34.84 21.32 -20.29
C ILE A 894 34.69 21.00 -21.79
N ILE A 895 33.50 20.56 -22.18
CA ILE A 895 33.16 20.22 -23.56
C ILE A 895 32.02 21.15 -24.02
N SER A 896 32.08 21.60 -25.28
CA SER A 896 30.99 22.39 -25.87
C SER A 896 29.76 21.50 -26.14
N VAL A 897 28.55 22.06 -26.06
CA VAL A 897 27.34 21.30 -26.45
C VAL A 897 27.40 20.85 -27.91
N ASP A 898 28.00 21.63 -28.81
CA ASP A 898 28.10 21.26 -30.22
C ASP A 898 29.04 20.05 -30.45
N ASP A 899 30.14 19.95 -29.71
CA ASP A 899 31.07 18.82 -29.82
C ASP A 899 30.55 17.58 -29.09
N PHE A 900 29.86 17.76 -27.95
CA PHE A 900 29.10 16.69 -27.29
C PHE A 900 28.02 16.11 -28.22
N SER A 901 27.28 16.95 -28.94
CA SER A 901 26.25 16.50 -29.88
C SER A 901 26.82 15.76 -31.10
N LYS A 902 28.01 16.13 -31.59
CA LYS A 902 28.72 15.35 -32.64
C LYS A 902 29.15 13.97 -32.14
N TRP A 903 29.77 13.92 -30.96
CA TRP A 903 30.17 12.67 -30.31
C TRP A 903 28.97 11.75 -30.06
N ALA A 904 27.86 12.31 -29.58
CA ALA A 904 26.61 11.59 -29.34
C ALA A 904 26.00 10.99 -30.61
N HIS A 905 26.03 11.73 -31.72
CA HIS A 905 25.56 11.24 -33.02
C HIS A 905 26.39 10.05 -33.50
N ASN A 906 27.72 10.17 -33.45
CA ASN A 906 28.65 9.10 -33.86
C ASN A 906 28.54 7.86 -32.96
N SER A 907 28.35 8.06 -31.66
CA SER A 907 28.17 6.97 -30.69
C SER A 907 26.86 6.21 -30.89
N ARG A 908 25.83 6.85 -31.46
CA ARG A 908 24.56 6.19 -31.83
C ARG A 908 24.64 5.44 -33.16
N THR A 909 25.35 5.95 -34.16
CA THR A 909 25.51 5.26 -35.45
C THR A 909 26.38 4.01 -35.32
N LEU A 910 27.37 4.00 -34.42
CA LEU A 910 28.17 2.83 -34.06
C LEU A 910 27.40 1.75 -33.27
N ASN A 911 26.36 2.15 -32.51
CA ASN A 911 25.54 1.24 -31.69
C ASN A 911 24.20 0.84 -32.34
N SER A 912 24.01 1.14 -33.64
CA SER A 912 22.79 0.78 -34.38
C SER A 912 22.88 -0.64 -34.97
N PRO A 913 21.83 -1.50 -34.87
CA PRO A 913 21.88 -2.90 -35.33
C PRO A 913 22.00 -3.15 -36.85
N HIS A 914 22.22 -2.12 -37.67
CA HIS A 914 22.06 -2.18 -39.14
C HIS A 914 23.30 -1.80 -39.96
N SER A 915 24.47 -1.62 -39.36
CA SER A 915 25.71 -1.27 -40.07
C SER A 915 26.60 -2.46 -40.47
N VAL A 916 26.16 -3.71 -40.22
CA VAL A 916 26.93 -4.92 -40.54
C VAL A 916 26.87 -5.28 -42.04
N ASP A 917 25.78 -4.95 -42.73
CA ASP A 917 25.51 -5.45 -44.10
C ASP A 917 26.20 -4.67 -45.25
N GLU A 918 26.84 -3.52 -44.99
CA GLU A 918 27.55 -2.74 -46.04
C GLU A 918 29.09 -2.90 -46.00
N ALA A 919 29.65 -3.53 -44.96
CA ALA A 919 31.09 -3.76 -44.85
C ALA A 919 31.58 -4.99 -45.65
N GLU A 920 30.73 -5.99 -45.88
CA GLU A 920 31.11 -7.22 -46.60
C GLU A 920 31.14 -7.08 -48.14
N ALA A 921 30.68 -5.94 -48.69
CA ALA A 921 30.56 -5.75 -50.14
C ALA A 921 31.82 -5.20 -50.85
N ASN A 922 32.84 -4.74 -50.12
CA ASN A 922 33.94 -3.93 -50.67
C ASN A 922 35.37 -4.50 -50.49
N MET A 923 35.54 -5.78 -50.12
CA MET A 923 36.86 -6.44 -50.06
C MET A 923 36.87 -7.80 -50.77
N ALA A 924 36.55 -7.80 -52.07
CA ALA A 924 36.60 -8.99 -52.93
C ALA A 924 37.30 -8.73 -54.29
N THR A 925 38.50 -8.11 -54.28
CA THR A 925 39.42 -8.09 -55.44
C THR A 925 40.88 -8.01 -55.01
N SER A 926 41.71 -8.98 -55.43
CA SER A 926 43.18 -8.96 -55.63
C SER A 926 44.10 -8.42 -54.50
N ASP A 927 45.18 -9.08 -54.07
CA ASP A 927 45.95 -10.16 -54.72
C ASP A 927 46.77 -11.03 -53.74
N PHE A 928 47.39 -12.08 -54.29
CA PHE A 928 48.13 -13.20 -53.66
C PHE A 928 49.52 -12.87 -53.07
N ILE A 929 50.13 -13.93 -52.49
CA ILE A 929 51.57 -14.22 -52.19
C ILE A 929 52.03 -13.89 -50.75
N ASP A 930 52.77 -14.75 -50.01
CA ASP A 930 52.91 -16.21 -50.00
C ASP A 930 53.71 -16.63 -48.72
N ASP A 931 53.68 -17.93 -48.44
CA ASP A 931 54.71 -18.76 -47.79
C ASP A 931 54.98 -18.75 -46.26
N THR A 932 55.47 -19.91 -45.82
CA THR A 932 55.45 -20.42 -44.43
C THR A 932 56.83 -20.80 -43.90
N ALA A 933 57.02 -20.81 -42.56
CA ALA A 933 58.09 -21.58 -41.90
C ALA A 933 57.81 -21.85 -40.40
N SER A 934 57.80 -23.15 -40.00
CA SER A 934 58.42 -23.80 -38.80
C SER A 934 58.59 -23.03 -37.45
N THR A 935 58.47 -23.59 -36.21
CA THR A 935 58.78 -24.95 -35.69
C THR A 935 58.39 -25.11 -34.17
N THR A 936 58.06 -26.33 -33.70
CA THR A 936 58.37 -27.06 -32.40
C THR A 936 58.89 -26.32 -31.12
N VAL A 937 58.73 -26.73 -29.83
CA VAL A 937 58.48 -28.06 -29.15
C VAL A 937 58.17 -27.94 -27.61
N ASP A 938 57.50 -28.94 -26.97
CA ASP A 938 57.49 -29.49 -25.56
C ASP A 938 57.54 -28.59 -24.26
N GLU A 939 57.48 -29.06 -22.99
CA GLU A 939 56.65 -30.05 -22.19
C GLU A 939 56.85 -29.81 -20.64
N ALA A 940 55.90 -30.30 -19.81
CA ALA A 940 56.04 -30.93 -18.45
C ALA A 940 56.60 -30.25 -17.14
N ASN A 941 55.70 -30.12 -16.13
CA ASN A 941 55.65 -30.71 -14.74
C ASN A 941 56.69 -30.53 -13.58
N ILE A 942 56.17 -30.80 -12.35
CA ILE A 942 56.75 -31.18 -11.00
C ILE A 942 56.48 -30.11 -9.89
N GLU A 943 55.62 -30.29 -8.87
CA GLU A 943 55.68 -31.09 -7.58
C GLU A 943 56.77 -30.63 -6.56
N LEU A 944 56.68 -30.65 -5.20
CA LEU A 944 55.81 -31.32 -4.20
C LEU A 944 56.07 -30.79 -2.72
N THR A 945 55.25 -31.18 -1.70
CA THR A 945 55.46 -31.20 -0.20
C THR A 945 55.52 -29.89 0.65
N ASN A 946 55.25 -29.82 1.99
CA ASN A 946 54.46 -30.58 3.01
C ASN A 946 54.40 -29.85 4.41
N ASN A 947 53.32 -30.05 5.21
CA ASN A 947 53.23 -30.11 6.72
C ASN A 947 53.62 -28.87 7.62
N ALA A 948 53.15 -28.67 8.88
CA ALA A 948 51.99 -29.15 9.68
C ALA A 948 51.83 -28.44 11.08
N ASN A 949 50.64 -28.55 11.72
CA ASN A 949 50.32 -28.67 13.17
C ASN A 949 50.30 -27.52 14.24
N LEU A 950 49.07 -27.24 14.75
CA LEU A 950 48.52 -27.38 16.14
C LEU A 950 48.79 -26.42 17.34
N ALA A 951 47.75 -26.39 18.25
CA ALA A 951 47.68 -25.98 19.68
C ALA A 951 47.45 -24.48 20.03
N ALA A 952 46.73 -24.06 21.10
CA ALA A 952 45.81 -24.71 22.09
C ALA A 952 44.97 -23.66 22.90
N TYR A 953 43.96 -24.12 23.68
CA TYR A 953 43.16 -23.37 24.68
C TYR A 953 43.72 -23.53 26.13
N PRO A 954 43.40 -22.62 27.07
CA PRO A 954 42.49 -22.93 28.22
C PRO A 954 41.68 -21.70 28.72
N GLN A 955 40.94 -21.68 29.85
CA GLN A 955 39.81 -22.45 30.42
C GLN A 955 39.38 -21.74 31.75
N ASP A 956 38.10 -21.84 32.13
CA ASP A 956 37.48 -21.71 33.49
C ASP A 956 37.50 -20.40 34.34
N LEU A 957 36.33 -19.96 34.84
CA LEU A 957 35.94 -19.94 36.28
C LEU A 957 34.49 -19.45 36.59
N HIS A 958 34.06 -19.56 37.86
CA HIS A 958 32.66 -19.75 38.33
C HIS A 958 31.93 -18.56 39.02
N ALA A 959 30.60 -18.48 38.78
CA ALA A 959 29.45 -18.37 39.73
C ALA A 959 29.13 -17.17 40.69
N SER A 960 27.81 -16.99 40.88
CA SER A 960 27.04 -16.75 42.14
C SER A 960 26.30 -15.42 42.43
N ASP A 961 24.95 -15.51 42.37
CA ASP A 961 23.91 -15.18 43.39
C ASP A 961 23.58 -13.77 43.97
N PHE A 962 22.33 -13.70 44.46
CA PHE A 962 21.57 -12.64 45.18
C PHE A 962 21.00 -11.48 44.31
N ALA A 963 19.69 -11.20 44.17
CA ALA A 963 18.45 -11.40 44.94
C ALA A 963 18.13 -10.35 46.04
N LEU A 964 17.04 -9.57 45.86
CA LEU A 964 15.94 -9.25 46.82
C LEU A 964 15.26 -7.85 46.67
N GLN A 965 13.93 -7.89 46.54
CA GLN A 965 12.89 -7.06 47.20
C GLN A 965 12.50 -5.61 46.79
N ARG A 966 11.21 -5.52 46.40
CA ARG A 966 10.11 -4.66 46.93
C ARG A 966 10.21 -3.12 46.93
N SER A 967 9.27 -2.48 46.23
CA SER A 967 8.01 -1.87 46.76
C SER A 967 7.49 -0.81 45.79
N GLN A 968 6.33 -0.94 45.14
CA GLN A 968 4.99 -0.55 45.64
C GLN A 968 4.93 0.81 46.39
N LYS A 969 4.32 1.82 45.74
CA LYS A 969 3.31 2.69 46.37
C LYS A 969 2.45 3.44 45.34
N GLU A 970 1.15 3.46 45.61
CA GLU A 970 0.12 4.23 44.90
C GLU A 970 0.00 5.66 45.47
N VAL A 971 -0.77 6.52 44.77
CA VAL A 971 -1.66 7.63 45.23
C VAL A 971 -1.80 8.63 44.07
N THR A 972 -2.90 9.30 43.70
CA THR A 972 -4.37 9.16 43.77
C THR A 972 -4.95 10.60 43.69
N ILE A 973 -5.47 10.97 42.50
CA ILE A 973 -6.67 11.81 42.19
C ILE A 973 -6.78 13.29 42.69
N CYS A 974 -7.55 14.09 41.91
CA CYS A 974 -8.17 15.42 42.15
C CYS A 974 -7.38 16.65 41.62
N SER A 975 -8.00 17.68 41.01
CA SER A 975 -9.40 17.93 40.58
C SER A 975 -9.51 19.21 39.72
N GLU A 976 -10.53 19.36 38.86
CA GLU A 976 -10.91 20.65 38.24
C GLU A 976 -11.60 21.61 39.25
N PRO A 977 -11.92 22.89 38.90
CA PRO A 977 -13.20 23.17 38.22
C PRO A 977 -13.31 24.41 37.27
N SER A 978 -14.25 24.30 36.32
CA SER A 978 -15.23 25.31 35.83
C SER A 978 -14.81 26.62 35.11
N GLY A 979 -15.03 26.65 33.78
CA GLY A 979 -16.27 27.18 33.17
C GLY A 979 -16.34 28.64 32.67
N HIS A 980 -16.92 28.86 31.48
CA HIS A 980 -17.76 30.02 31.07
C HIS A 980 -18.52 29.73 29.75
N SER A 981 -19.70 30.34 29.54
CA SER A 981 -20.67 30.01 28.47
C SER A 981 -20.62 30.94 27.26
N ARG A 982 -21.07 30.45 26.07
CA ARG A 982 -21.41 31.27 24.90
C ARG A 982 -22.64 30.74 24.14
N SER A 983 -23.21 31.61 23.31
CA SER A 983 -24.59 31.56 22.80
C SER A 983 -24.81 30.70 21.55
N TYR A 984 -26.01 30.14 21.45
CA TYR A 984 -26.55 29.49 20.26
C TYR A 984 -26.89 30.51 19.16
N ASN A 985 -26.19 30.46 18.03
CA ASN A 985 -26.70 30.64 16.66
C ASN A 985 -25.54 30.45 15.65
N GLU A 986 -25.89 30.01 14.44
CA GLU A 986 -24.96 29.62 13.34
C GLU A 986 -24.17 28.31 13.56
N ILE A 987 -24.81 27.19 13.23
CA ILE A 987 -24.10 25.93 12.92
C ILE A 987 -23.56 26.07 11.49
N SER A 988 -22.24 25.93 11.30
CA SER A 988 -21.67 26.02 9.95
C SER A 988 -22.10 24.83 9.08
N LYS A 989 -22.19 25.04 7.76
CA LYS A 989 -22.48 23.99 6.77
C LYS A 989 -21.57 22.76 6.95
N ASN A 990 -20.31 22.97 7.35
CA ASN A 990 -19.34 21.90 7.52
C ASN A 990 -19.54 21.14 8.83
N ASP A 991 -19.98 21.80 9.90
CA ASP A 991 -20.19 21.14 11.20
C ASP A 991 -21.49 20.32 11.21
N PHE A 992 -22.53 20.80 10.51
CA PHE A 992 -23.73 19.99 10.25
C PHE A 992 -23.42 18.73 9.42
N LEU A 993 -22.59 18.87 8.36
CA LEU A 993 -22.19 17.72 7.54
C LEU A 993 -21.27 16.75 8.30
N ARG A 994 -20.35 17.25 9.14
CA ARG A 994 -19.52 16.42 10.05
C ARG A 994 -20.36 15.68 11.09
N ALA A 995 -21.44 16.28 11.60
CA ALA A 995 -22.34 15.62 12.54
C ALA A 995 -23.17 14.51 11.88
N LEU A 996 -23.58 14.68 10.61
CA LEU A 996 -24.37 13.67 9.88
C LEU A 996 -23.56 12.50 9.30
N PHE A 997 -22.34 12.77 8.82
CA PHE A 997 -21.51 11.77 8.13
C PHE A 997 -20.28 11.34 8.93
N GLY A 998 -20.12 11.85 10.16
CA GLY A 998 -18.94 11.67 10.98
C GLY A 998 -17.75 12.51 10.48
N SER A 999 -16.71 12.60 11.31
CA SER A 999 -15.44 13.24 10.95
C SER A 999 -14.57 12.32 10.09
N SER A 1000 -15.05 11.94 8.90
CA SER A 1000 -14.28 11.16 7.94
C SER A 1000 -13.35 12.07 7.11
N GLU A 1001 -12.05 12.09 7.43
CA GLU A 1001 -11.00 12.54 6.49
C GLU A 1001 -10.88 11.54 5.31
N SER A 1002 -11.86 11.53 4.40
CA SER A 1002 -11.77 10.77 3.15
C SER A 1002 -12.25 11.58 1.95
N SER A 1003 -11.30 12.01 1.12
CA SER A 1003 -11.51 12.77 -0.13
C SER A 1003 -12.08 11.92 -1.28
N ALA A 1004 -13.08 11.09 -1.00
CA ALA A 1004 -13.69 10.12 -1.92
C ALA A 1004 -15.22 10.21 -2.03
N LEU A 1005 -15.83 11.27 -1.49
CA LEU A 1005 -17.17 11.69 -1.88
C LEU A 1005 -17.05 12.82 -2.92
N GLN A 1006 -17.14 12.45 -4.20
CA GLN A 1006 -17.61 13.42 -5.19
C GLN A 1006 -19.06 13.74 -4.81
N THR A 1007 -19.30 14.95 -4.29
CA THR A 1007 -20.65 15.49 -4.14
C THR A 1007 -21.31 15.47 -5.52
N PRO A 1008 -22.45 14.77 -5.70
CA PRO A 1008 -23.16 14.81 -6.98
C PRO A 1008 -23.50 16.26 -7.34
N HIS A 1009 -23.34 16.64 -8.61
CA HIS A 1009 -23.56 18.03 -9.08
C HIS A 1009 -24.96 18.61 -8.75
N LEU A 1010 -25.92 17.76 -8.33
CA LEU A 1010 -27.23 18.14 -7.79
C LEU A 1010 -27.19 19.00 -6.50
N LEU A 1011 -26.09 19.00 -5.74
CA LEU A 1011 -25.94 19.86 -4.54
C LEU A 1011 -25.27 21.22 -4.81
N ALA A 1012 -24.97 21.53 -6.08
CA ALA A 1012 -24.22 22.72 -6.48
C ALA A 1012 -25.07 23.92 -6.94
N SER A 1013 -26.41 23.84 -6.84
CA SER A 1013 -27.32 24.94 -7.19
C SER A 1013 -28.25 25.31 -6.03
N ASP A 1014 -28.06 26.51 -5.46
CA ASP A 1014 -28.99 27.39 -4.71
C ASP A 1014 -30.02 26.80 -3.72
N SER A 1015 -29.87 25.54 -3.29
CA SER A 1015 -30.92 24.76 -2.60
C SER A 1015 -30.61 24.45 -1.14
N ILE A 1016 -29.86 25.33 -0.46
CA ILE A 1016 -29.61 25.23 0.99
C ILE A 1016 -30.61 26.08 1.81
N GLU A 1017 -31.33 27.04 1.22
CA GLU A 1017 -32.38 27.75 1.98
C GLU A 1017 -33.53 26.85 2.50
N PRO A 1018 -34.00 25.81 1.77
CA PRO A 1018 -34.98 24.84 2.29
C PRO A 1018 -34.50 24.06 3.53
N PHE A 1019 -33.18 23.95 3.71
CA PHE A 1019 -32.51 23.24 4.82
C PHE A 1019 -32.81 23.86 6.19
N MET A 1020 -32.91 25.20 6.23
CA MET A 1020 -33.12 25.99 7.44
C MET A 1020 -34.61 26.26 7.71
N LEU A 1021 -35.50 25.94 6.76
CA LEU A 1021 -36.92 26.27 6.80
C LEU A 1021 -37.84 25.07 7.17
N GLY A 1022 -37.27 23.90 7.45
CA GLY A 1022 -38.00 22.78 8.07
C GLY A 1022 -39.08 22.12 7.20
N THR A 1023 -38.97 22.24 5.88
CA THR A 1023 -39.94 21.67 4.91
C THR A 1023 -39.49 20.36 4.26
N SER A 1024 -38.28 19.88 4.54
CA SER A 1024 -37.73 18.68 3.87
C SER A 1024 -36.93 17.74 4.78
N ALA A 1025 -36.92 16.46 4.40
CA ALA A 1025 -36.20 15.39 5.07
C ALA A 1025 -35.32 14.60 4.08
N TRP A 1026 -34.23 14.04 4.61
CA TRP A 1026 -33.12 13.44 3.85
C TRP A 1026 -32.95 11.96 4.18
N ILE A 1027 -32.62 11.14 3.19
CA ILE A 1027 -32.47 9.68 3.34
C ILE A 1027 -31.27 9.19 2.52
N CYS A 1028 -30.37 8.42 3.16
CA CYS A 1028 -29.13 7.90 2.56
C CYS A 1028 -29.27 6.45 2.06
N LYS A 1029 -28.25 5.93 1.35
CA LYS A 1029 -28.24 4.57 0.77
C LYS A 1029 -28.54 3.45 1.76
N ASP A 1030 -27.94 3.49 2.95
CA ASP A 1030 -28.13 2.48 3.98
C ASP A 1030 -29.55 2.55 4.60
N GLN A 1031 -30.21 3.71 4.50
CA GLN A 1031 -31.61 3.88 4.86
C GLN A 1031 -32.60 3.68 3.68
N ILE A 1032 -32.14 3.68 2.43
CA ILE A 1032 -32.95 3.30 1.27
C ILE A 1032 -33.22 1.79 1.31
N ASP A 1033 -32.24 0.96 1.64
CA ASP A 1033 -32.44 -0.48 1.90
C ASP A 1033 -33.38 -0.74 3.09
N PHE A 1034 -33.45 0.19 4.04
CA PHE A 1034 -34.36 0.14 5.20
C PHE A 1034 -35.79 0.53 4.82
N LEU A 1035 -35.98 1.55 3.97
CA LEU A 1035 -37.28 1.89 3.40
C LEU A 1035 -37.76 0.90 2.34
N ASP A 1036 -36.86 0.26 1.61
CA ASP A 1036 -37.19 -0.83 0.70
C ASP A 1036 -37.78 -2.01 1.50
N LYS A 1037 -37.18 -2.36 2.65
CA LYS A 1037 -37.77 -3.33 3.60
C LYS A 1037 -39.14 -2.88 4.12
N ILE A 1038 -39.27 -1.65 4.62
CA ILE A 1038 -40.55 -1.13 5.16
C ILE A 1038 -41.65 -1.08 4.09
N SER A 1039 -41.36 -0.55 2.89
CA SER A 1039 -42.32 -0.44 1.78
C SER A 1039 -42.64 -1.79 1.12
N GLN A 1040 -41.74 -2.77 1.21
CA GLN A 1040 -42.04 -4.16 0.90
C GLN A 1040 -42.96 -4.83 1.94
N GLY A 1041 -43.19 -4.20 3.10
CA GLY A 1041 -44.04 -4.70 4.18
C GLY A 1041 -43.29 -5.52 5.24
N HIS A 1042 -41.96 -5.46 5.25
CA HIS A 1042 -41.12 -6.10 6.25
C HIS A 1042 -40.74 -5.10 7.35
N ASN A 1043 -41.08 -5.43 8.59
CA ASN A 1043 -40.44 -4.80 9.74
C ASN A 1043 -38.97 -5.29 9.80
N PRO A 1044 -37.96 -4.42 9.66
CA PRO A 1044 -36.56 -4.84 9.65
C PRO A 1044 -36.04 -5.30 11.03
N PHE A 1045 -36.83 -5.13 12.10
CA PHE A 1045 -36.51 -5.57 13.47
C PHE A 1045 -37.64 -6.42 14.08
N GLU A 1046 -37.92 -7.60 13.52
CA GLU A 1046 -38.65 -8.65 14.28
C GLU A 1046 -37.78 -9.22 15.42
N LEU A 1047 -37.77 -8.53 16.57
CA LEU A 1047 -37.78 -9.26 17.84
C LEU A 1047 -39.02 -10.17 17.82
N LYS A 1048 -38.84 -11.48 17.98
CA LYS A 1048 -39.90 -12.50 17.81
C LYS A 1048 -41.15 -12.21 18.66
N LYS A 1049 -42.14 -11.49 18.11
CA LYS A 1049 -43.53 -11.55 18.60
C LYS A 1049 -44.10 -12.92 18.25
N LYS A 1050 -44.69 -13.62 19.22
CA LYS A 1050 -45.32 -14.93 19.02
C LYS A 1050 -46.36 -14.86 17.91
N SER A 1051 -46.31 -15.85 17.01
CA SER A 1051 -47.06 -15.92 15.75
C SER A 1051 -48.56 -15.65 15.88
N ALA A 1052 -49.03 -14.60 15.18
CA ALA A 1052 -50.43 -14.47 14.75
C ALA A 1052 -50.64 -14.99 13.31
N LYS A 1053 -49.56 -15.17 12.53
CA LYS A 1053 -49.59 -15.65 11.13
C LYS A 1053 -50.09 -17.10 11.03
N ASP A 1054 -49.81 -17.94 12.04
CA ASP A 1054 -50.37 -19.30 12.13
C ASP A 1054 -51.90 -19.31 12.23
N SER A 1055 -52.49 -18.37 12.96
CA SER A 1055 -53.92 -18.37 13.25
C SER A 1055 -54.77 -18.06 12.00
N ALA A 1056 -54.34 -17.09 11.19
CA ALA A 1056 -55.03 -16.76 9.93
C ALA A 1056 -54.91 -17.87 8.88
N LEU A 1057 -53.75 -18.52 8.79
CA LEU A 1057 -53.55 -19.65 7.88
C LEU A 1057 -54.37 -20.88 8.33
N LYS A 1058 -54.37 -21.19 9.63
CA LYS A 1058 -55.23 -22.25 10.21
C LYS A 1058 -56.71 -21.93 10.03
N PHE A 1059 -57.14 -20.67 10.13
CA PHE A 1059 -58.52 -20.25 9.90
C PHE A 1059 -58.96 -20.43 8.44
N LEU A 1060 -58.14 -20.02 7.47
CA LEU A 1060 -58.42 -20.22 6.04
C LEU A 1060 -58.44 -21.71 5.64
N ILE A 1061 -57.49 -22.50 6.16
CA ILE A 1061 -57.48 -23.95 5.97
C ILE A 1061 -58.72 -24.58 6.61
N SER A 1062 -59.15 -24.12 7.79
CA SER A 1062 -60.37 -24.60 8.46
C SER A 1062 -61.64 -24.25 7.69
N ILE A 1063 -61.73 -23.07 7.07
CA ILE A 1063 -62.85 -22.70 6.19
C ILE A 1063 -62.89 -23.58 4.94
N ALA A 1064 -61.74 -23.87 4.32
CA ALA A 1064 -61.68 -24.76 3.15
C ALA A 1064 -62.08 -26.21 3.49
N LEU A 1065 -61.62 -26.73 4.64
CA LEU A 1065 -62.03 -28.03 5.20
C LEU A 1065 -63.52 -28.06 5.57
N TRP A 1066 -64.05 -26.98 6.15
CA TRP A 1066 -65.46 -26.87 6.50
C TRP A 1066 -66.35 -26.83 5.24
N PHE A 1067 -65.95 -26.13 4.18
CA PHE A 1067 -66.66 -26.13 2.90
C PHE A 1067 -66.63 -27.50 2.21
N THR A 1068 -65.50 -28.21 2.23
CA THR A 1068 -65.44 -29.59 1.69
C THR A 1068 -66.28 -30.56 2.50
N LEU A 1069 -66.28 -30.45 3.84
CA LEU A 1069 -67.18 -31.23 4.71
C LEU A 1069 -68.66 -30.89 4.49
N MET A 1070 -69.02 -29.64 4.21
CA MET A 1070 -70.37 -29.21 3.84
C MET A 1070 -70.82 -29.82 2.51
N VAL A 1071 -69.96 -29.84 1.49
CA VAL A 1071 -70.28 -30.44 0.18
C VAL A 1071 -70.41 -31.98 0.29
N ILE A 1072 -69.52 -32.62 1.04
CA ILE A 1072 -69.59 -34.08 1.30
C ILE A 1072 -70.83 -34.43 2.15
N GLY A 1073 -71.14 -33.63 3.17
CA GLY A 1073 -72.34 -33.81 4.01
C GLY A 1073 -73.64 -33.56 3.25
N GLY A 1074 -73.69 -32.55 2.38
CA GLY A 1074 -74.83 -32.29 1.50
C GLY A 1074 -75.07 -33.43 0.50
N ALA A 1075 -74.00 -34.02 -0.05
CA ALA A 1075 -74.09 -35.19 -0.92
C ALA A 1075 -74.57 -36.46 -0.18
N LEU A 1076 -74.39 -36.54 1.15
CA LEU A 1076 -74.86 -37.66 1.98
C LEU A 1076 -76.31 -37.52 2.46
N VAL A 1077 -76.88 -36.30 2.49
CA VAL A 1077 -78.25 -36.03 2.95
C VAL A 1077 -79.24 -35.90 1.78
N GLY A 1078 -78.75 -35.66 0.56
CA GLY A 1078 -79.54 -35.47 -0.66
C GLY A 1078 -80.09 -36.75 -1.31
N SER A 1079 -80.68 -37.69 -0.56
CA SER A 1079 -81.45 -38.80 -1.15
C SER A 1079 -82.85 -38.34 -1.56
N GLY A 1080 -82.96 -37.66 -2.70
CA GLY A 1080 -84.23 -37.14 -3.22
C GLY A 1080 -84.15 -36.75 -4.68
N GLN A 1081 -85.12 -37.20 -5.48
CA GLN A 1081 -85.20 -36.99 -6.92
C GLN A 1081 -85.17 -35.50 -7.29
N ASP A 1082 -84.18 -35.09 -8.09
CA ASP A 1082 -84.41 -34.51 -9.42
C ASP A 1082 -83.08 -34.28 -10.16
N GLY A 1083 -83.10 -34.45 -11.48
CA GLY A 1083 -81.89 -34.51 -12.35
C GLY A 1083 -81.06 -33.22 -12.43
N ILE A 1084 -81.43 -32.19 -11.70
CA ILE A 1084 -80.74 -30.89 -11.61
C ILE A 1084 -79.60 -30.94 -10.55
N GLY A 1085 -79.72 -31.82 -9.55
CA GLY A 1085 -78.77 -31.92 -8.44
C GLY A 1085 -77.36 -32.34 -8.86
N GLY A 1086 -77.24 -33.30 -9.78
CA GLY A 1086 -75.93 -33.73 -10.31
C GLY A 1086 -75.18 -32.61 -11.04
N THR A 1087 -75.90 -31.83 -11.84
CA THR A 1087 -75.36 -30.67 -12.55
C THR A 1087 -74.92 -29.58 -11.56
N LEU A 1088 -75.71 -29.32 -10.51
CA LEU A 1088 -75.37 -28.40 -9.42
C LEU A 1088 -74.13 -28.83 -8.63
N ILE A 1089 -73.94 -30.13 -8.36
CA ILE A 1089 -72.75 -30.65 -7.67
C ILE A 1089 -71.51 -30.49 -8.56
N VAL A 1090 -71.60 -30.79 -9.86
CA VAL A 1090 -70.50 -30.56 -10.81
C VAL A 1090 -70.20 -29.06 -10.94
N PHE A 1091 -71.22 -28.19 -10.94
CA PHE A 1091 -71.02 -26.74 -10.96
C PHE A 1091 -70.37 -26.23 -9.67
N ALA A 1092 -70.78 -26.75 -8.50
CA ALA A 1092 -70.18 -26.42 -7.21
C ALA A 1092 -68.73 -26.90 -7.10
N MET A 1093 -68.41 -28.09 -7.63
CA MET A 1093 -67.03 -28.59 -7.76
C MET A 1093 -66.20 -27.70 -8.70
N LEU A 1094 -66.73 -27.32 -9.87
CA LEU A 1094 -66.03 -26.42 -10.79
C LEU A 1094 -65.80 -25.03 -10.17
N ILE A 1095 -66.77 -24.50 -9.42
CA ILE A 1095 -66.63 -23.24 -8.68
C ILE A 1095 -65.58 -23.36 -7.56
N THR A 1096 -65.52 -24.48 -6.82
CA THR A 1096 -64.48 -24.67 -5.80
C THR A 1096 -63.10 -24.89 -6.40
N LEU A 1097 -62.98 -25.58 -7.53
CA LEU A 1097 -61.72 -25.75 -8.27
C LEU A 1097 -61.25 -24.42 -8.89
N ALA A 1098 -62.18 -23.62 -9.44
CA ALA A 1098 -61.89 -22.27 -9.93
C ALA A 1098 -61.50 -21.32 -8.78
N ALA A 1099 -62.17 -21.40 -7.63
CA ALA A 1099 -61.82 -20.63 -6.44
C ALA A 1099 -60.44 -21.04 -5.89
N LEU A 1100 -60.13 -22.34 -5.81
CA LEU A 1100 -58.80 -22.84 -5.44
C LEU A 1100 -57.72 -22.40 -6.43
N PHE A 1101 -58.01 -22.43 -7.73
CA PHE A 1101 -57.08 -21.94 -8.76
C PHE A 1101 -56.89 -20.42 -8.68
N TYR A 1102 -57.96 -19.65 -8.39
CA TYR A 1102 -57.88 -18.20 -8.23
C TYR A 1102 -57.17 -17.81 -6.92
N ILE A 1103 -57.36 -18.57 -5.84
CA ILE A 1103 -56.61 -18.45 -4.58
C ILE A 1103 -55.14 -18.82 -4.79
N ALA A 1104 -54.83 -19.87 -5.56
CA ALA A 1104 -53.47 -20.25 -5.92
C ALA A 1104 -52.80 -19.18 -6.81
N GLN A 1105 -53.48 -18.64 -7.83
CA GLN A 1105 -52.99 -17.50 -8.60
C GLN A 1105 -52.82 -16.25 -7.74
N SER A 1106 -53.72 -15.99 -6.79
CA SER A 1106 -53.63 -14.85 -5.87
C SER A 1106 -52.47 -15.02 -4.88
N LEU A 1107 -52.21 -16.25 -4.40
CA LEU A 1107 -51.01 -16.60 -3.63
C LEU A 1107 -49.74 -16.41 -4.46
N VAL A 1108 -49.71 -16.88 -5.71
CA VAL A 1108 -48.57 -16.67 -6.62
C VAL A 1108 -48.36 -15.17 -6.90
N ARG A 1109 -49.42 -14.36 -6.98
CA ARG A 1109 -49.34 -12.89 -7.10
C ARG A 1109 -48.95 -12.19 -5.78
N LEU A 1110 -49.32 -12.72 -4.62
CA LEU A 1110 -48.83 -12.22 -3.32
C LEU A 1110 -47.35 -12.56 -3.11
N ILE A 1111 -46.90 -13.72 -3.59
CA ILE A 1111 -45.51 -14.21 -3.47
C ILE A 1111 -44.61 -13.55 -4.54
N LYS A 1112 -45.10 -13.33 -5.75
CA LYS A 1112 -44.42 -12.55 -6.80
C LYS A 1112 -44.99 -11.13 -6.88
N LYS A 1113 -44.53 -10.25 -5.98
CA LYS A 1113 -44.43 -8.83 -6.34
C LYS A 1113 -43.60 -8.71 -7.64
N PRO A 1114 -43.97 -7.84 -8.60
CA PRO A 1114 -43.10 -7.57 -9.72
C PRO A 1114 -41.79 -6.99 -9.16
N SER A 1115 -40.66 -7.62 -9.49
CA SER A 1115 -39.34 -7.12 -9.09
C SER A 1115 -39.22 -5.66 -9.54
N TRP A 1116 -38.99 -4.76 -8.59
CA TRP A 1116 -38.84 -3.35 -8.91
C TRP A 1116 -37.67 -3.18 -9.88
N ASN A 1117 -37.96 -2.69 -11.09
CA ASN A 1117 -36.92 -2.41 -12.06
C ASN A 1117 -36.27 -1.07 -11.70
N VAL A 1118 -35.30 -1.15 -10.77
CA VAL A 1118 -34.54 -0.01 -10.24
C VAL A 1118 -34.00 0.86 -11.38
N ALA A 1119 -33.43 0.26 -12.43
CA ALA A 1119 -32.95 0.98 -13.61
C ALA A 1119 -34.04 1.78 -14.33
N LYS A 1120 -35.26 1.23 -14.45
CA LYS A 1120 -36.41 1.93 -15.07
C LYS A 1120 -36.97 3.06 -14.20
N SER A 1121 -36.92 2.93 -12.88
CA SER A 1121 -37.31 4.03 -11.99
C SER A 1121 -36.25 5.12 -11.90
N ILE A 1122 -34.97 4.75 -11.85
CA ILE A 1122 -33.85 5.69 -12.00
C ILE A 1122 -33.99 6.42 -13.34
N SER A 1123 -34.16 5.73 -14.47
CA SER A 1123 -34.32 6.39 -15.78
C SER A 1123 -35.58 7.28 -15.88
N THR A 1124 -36.64 6.99 -15.11
CA THR A 1124 -37.84 7.85 -15.05
C THR A 1124 -37.60 9.11 -14.21
N ILE A 1125 -36.71 9.04 -13.21
CA ILE A 1125 -36.28 10.17 -12.38
C ILE A 1125 -35.26 11.02 -13.15
N GLU A 1126 -34.27 10.40 -13.79
CA GLU A 1126 -33.28 11.05 -14.67
C GLU A 1126 -33.97 11.79 -15.83
N ASN A 1127 -34.98 11.19 -16.47
CA ASN A 1127 -35.79 11.85 -17.51
C ASN A 1127 -36.64 13.03 -16.98
N LYS A 1128 -36.92 13.10 -15.68
CA LYS A 1128 -37.62 14.25 -15.05
C LYS A 1128 -36.68 15.32 -14.53
N LEU A 1129 -35.45 14.95 -14.14
CA LEU A 1129 -34.43 15.86 -13.60
C LEU A 1129 -33.44 16.37 -14.66
N GLY A 1130 -33.38 15.74 -15.84
CA GLY A 1130 -32.53 16.15 -16.96
C GLY A 1130 -31.06 15.75 -16.83
N CYS A 1131 -30.69 14.96 -15.81
CA CYS A 1131 -29.31 14.53 -15.55
C CYS A 1131 -29.24 13.11 -14.95
N PRO A 1132 -28.10 12.39 -15.08
CA PRO A 1132 -27.93 11.04 -14.54
C PRO A 1132 -27.77 11.01 -13.01
N VAL A 1133 -28.21 9.94 -12.36
CA VAL A 1133 -28.07 9.75 -10.90
C VAL A 1133 -26.85 8.88 -10.57
N ASP A 1134 -25.91 9.40 -9.78
CA ASP A 1134 -24.75 8.63 -9.33
C ASP A 1134 -25.14 7.60 -8.25
N GLN A 1135 -24.89 6.31 -8.54
CA GLN A 1135 -25.27 5.19 -7.69
C GLN A 1135 -24.41 5.03 -6.42
N LYS A 1136 -23.37 5.83 -6.22
CA LYS A 1136 -22.54 5.78 -5.01
C LYS A 1136 -23.12 6.54 -3.82
N LEU A 1137 -23.83 7.65 -4.04
CA LEU A 1137 -24.49 8.40 -2.97
C LEU A 1137 -25.84 8.96 -3.44
N ALA A 1138 -26.89 8.15 -3.31
CA ALA A 1138 -28.26 8.61 -3.53
C ALA A 1138 -28.77 9.28 -2.26
N ILE A 1139 -28.91 10.61 -2.32
CA ILE A 1139 -29.55 11.43 -1.29
C ILE A 1139 -30.92 11.84 -1.84
N PHE A 1140 -32.00 11.47 -1.15
CA PHE A 1140 -33.36 11.84 -1.53
C PHE A 1140 -33.84 13.08 -0.78
N TYR A 1141 -34.43 14.02 -1.52
CA TYR A 1141 -35.17 15.15 -0.98
C TYR A 1141 -36.66 14.78 -0.89
N ILE A 1142 -37.21 14.74 0.32
CA ILE A 1142 -38.64 14.53 0.55
C ILE A 1142 -39.22 15.79 1.18
N ASP A 1143 -40.12 16.48 0.47
CA ASP A 1143 -40.92 17.55 1.04
C ASP A 1143 -41.91 16.94 2.05
N ILE A 1144 -41.74 17.26 3.33
CA ILE A 1144 -42.51 16.64 4.41
C ILE A 1144 -43.97 17.09 4.41
N ASN A 1145 -44.31 18.21 3.75
CA ASN A 1145 -45.68 18.71 3.67
C ASN A 1145 -46.61 17.76 2.88
N HIS A 1146 -46.03 16.82 2.11
CA HIS A 1146 -46.76 15.75 1.41
C HIS A 1146 -46.82 14.42 2.18
N LEU A 1147 -46.24 14.35 3.38
CA LEU A 1147 -46.34 13.19 4.28
C LEU A 1147 -47.49 13.37 5.29
N SER A 1148 -48.01 12.27 5.84
CA SER A 1148 -49.03 12.34 6.89
C SER A 1148 -48.45 12.93 8.19
N PRO A 1149 -49.29 13.58 9.05
CA PRO A 1149 -48.80 14.30 10.24
C PRO A 1149 -47.85 13.50 11.14
N LEU A 1150 -48.14 12.22 11.39
CA LEU A 1150 -47.25 11.32 12.13
C LEU A 1150 -45.84 11.23 11.53
N HIS A 1151 -45.73 11.05 10.21
CA HIS A 1151 -44.44 10.93 9.55
C HIS A 1151 -43.67 12.26 9.57
N GLN A 1152 -44.38 13.40 9.49
CA GLN A 1152 -43.77 14.72 9.70
C GLN A 1152 -43.21 14.85 11.12
N GLU A 1153 -43.97 14.40 12.12
CA GLU A 1153 -43.60 14.52 13.53
C GLU A 1153 -42.42 13.61 13.90
N ILE A 1154 -42.40 12.36 13.43
CA ILE A 1154 -41.24 11.45 13.58
C ILE A 1154 -39.99 12.07 12.95
N LEU A 1155 -40.08 12.55 11.69
CA LEU A 1155 -38.92 13.14 10.99
C LEU A 1155 -38.43 14.43 11.65
N ARG A 1156 -39.34 15.28 12.16
CA ARG A 1156 -39.00 16.49 12.93
C ARG A 1156 -38.37 16.15 14.29
N SER A 1157 -38.89 15.17 15.02
CA SER A 1157 -38.32 14.71 16.30
C SER A 1157 -36.91 14.15 16.11
N MET A 1158 -36.71 13.35 15.06
CA MET A 1158 -35.38 12.88 14.66
C MET A 1158 -34.46 14.06 14.33
N GLN A 1159 -34.86 14.99 13.45
CA GLN A 1159 -34.09 16.19 13.11
C GLN A 1159 -33.72 17.03 14.34
N SER A 1160 -34.63 17.21 15.29
CA SER A 1160 -34.36 17.93 16.54
C SER A 1160 -33.29 17.24 17.39
N LEU A 1161 -33.30 15.91 17.48
CA LEU A 1161 -32.28 15.15 18.22
C LEU A 1161 -30.92 15.16 17.52
N TYR A 1162 -30.87 15.06 16.19
CA TYR A 1162 -29.63 15.24 15.42
C TYR A 1162 -29.02 16.63 15.67
N SER A 1163 -29.84 17.68 15.71
CA SER A 1163 -29.42 19.05 15.98
C SER A 1163 -28.90 19.24 17.42
N ASP A 1164 -29.62 18.74 18.43
CA ASP A 1164 -29.20 18.83 19.84
C ASP A 1164 -27.86 18.10 20.06
N ALA A 1165 -27.68 16.90 19.48
CA ALA A 1165 -26.43 16.13 19.56
C ALA A 1165 -25.25 16.86 18.90
N ALA A 1166 -25.46 17.39 17.70
CA ALA A 1166 -24.45 18.18 16.98
C ALA A 1166 -24.02 19.42 17.77
N THR A 1167 -24.96 20.09 18.44
CA THR A 1167 -24.68 21.34 19.17
C THR A 1167 -23.93 21.13 20.49
N HIS A 1168 -23.97 19.93 21.07
CA HIS A 1168 -23.25 19.58 22.31
C HIS A 1168 -21.94 18.81 22.08
N GLY A 1169 -21.54 18.55 20.84
CA GLY A 1169 -20.26 17.90 20.51
C GLY A 1169 -20.11 16.46 21.04
N MET A 1170 -21.19 15.79 21.41
CA MET A 1170 -21.13 14.45 22.01
C MET A 1170 -20.97 13.36 20.93
N PRO A 1171 -19.94 12.50 20.99
CA PRO A 1171 -19.84 11.34 20.11
C PRO A 1171 -20.86 10.28 20.54
N ILE A 1172 -21.99 10.21 19.84
CA ILE A 1172 -23.00 9.15 20.01
C ILE A 1172 -22.43 7.83 19.48
N SER A 1173 -22.28 6.85 20.36
CA SER A 1173 -21.81 5.51 19.99
C SER A 1173 -22.81 4.77 19.08
N THR A 1174 -22.33 3.80 18.30
CA THR A 1174 -23.17 2.98 17.41
C THR A 1174 -24.28 2.21 18.16
N GLN A 1175 -24.10 1.97 19.46
CA GLN A 1175 -25.14 1.39 20.32
C GLN A 1175 -26.24 2.42 20.65
N GLN A 1176 -25.86 3.60 21.12
CA GLN A 1176 -26.81 4.70 21.40
C GLN A 1176 -27.59 5.11 20.13
N TRP A 1177 -26.95 5.08 18.96
CA TRP A 1177 -27.61 5.25 17.66
C TRP A 1177 -28.77 4.27 17.43
N ARG A 1178 -28.56 2.98 17.77
CA ARG A 1178 -29.59 1.93 17.62
C ARG A 1178 -30.72 2.10 18.64
N GLU A 1179 -30.39 2.47 19.87
CA GLU A 1179 -31.36 2.66 20.96
C GLU A 1179 -32.29 3.87 20.69
N LEU A 1180 -31.73 5.01 20.25
CA LEU A 1180 -32.51 6.20 19.85
C LEU A 1180 -33.43 5.90 18.66
N THR A 1181 -32.91 5.21 17.63
CA THR A 1181 -33.70 4.84 16.45
C THR A 1181 -34.82 3.86 16.81
N ALA A 1182 -34.56 2.90 17.71
CA ALA A 1182 -35.57 1.96 18.19
C ALA A 1182 -36.70 2.66 18.97
N ALA A 1183 -36.38 3.62 19.83
CA ALA A 1183 -37.37 4.36 20.61
C ALA A 1183 -38.29 5.23 19.72
N ALA A 1184 -37.73 5.90 18.70
CA ALA A 1184 -38.51 6.66 17.73
C ALA A 1184 -39.47 5.76 16.92
N LEU A 1185 -39.01 4.58 16.52
CA LEU A 1185 -39.85 3.57 15.85
C LEU A 1185 -40.93 2.98 16.78
N GLN A 1186 -40.66 2.87 18.08
CA GLN A 1186 -41.62 2.37 19.06
C GLN A 1186 -42.74 3.39 19.34
N SER A 1187 -42.43 4.69 19.36
CA SER A 1187 -43.43 5.77 19.36
C SER A 1187 -44.33 5.69 18.11
N ALA A 1188 -43.74 5.51 16.92
CA ALA A 1188 -44.47 5.35 15.67
C ALA A 1188 -45.42 4.12 15.67
N ASP A 1189 -44.94 2.97 16.16
CA ASP A 1189 -45.73 1.74 16.25
C ASP A 1189 -46.90 1.88 17.24
N ILE A 1190 -46.72 2.60 18.35
CA ILE A 1190 -47.80 2.91 19.31
C ILE A 1190 -48.88 3.79 18.69
N TYR A 1191 -48.50 4.81 17.90
CA TYR A 1191 -49.49 5.60 17.16
C TYR A 1191 -50.27 4.72 16.17
N LEU A 1192 -49.57 3.92 15.37
CA LEU A 1192 -50.18 3.07 14.34
C LEU A 1192 -51.10 1.99 14.93
N GLN A 1193 -50.84 1.52 16.15
CA GLN A 1193 -51.67 0.53 16.86
C GLN A 1193 -52.84 1.16 17.64
N SER A 1194 -52.69 2.37 18.18
CA SER A 1194 -53.69 3.00 19.06
C SER A 1194 -54.51 4.12 18.41
N GLY A 1195 -54.01 4.73 17.34
CA GLY A 1195 -54.53 5.97 16.76
C GLY A 1195 -54.34 7.22 17.62
N SER A 1196 -53.72 7.11 18.80
CA SER A 1196 -53.53 8.21 19.75
C SER A 1196 -52.17 8.88 19.55
N LEU A 1197 -52.18 10.18 19.25
CA LEU A 1197 -50.96 10.99 19.18
C LEU A 1197 -50.32 11.10 20.56
N ASP A 1198 -51.09 11.49 21.59
CA ASP A 1198 -50.60 11.68 22.96
C ASP A 1198 -49.84 10.45 23.51
N ALA A 1199 -50.34 9.22 23.25
CA ALA A 1199 -49.69 7.99 23.68
C ALA A 1199 -48.33 7.75 22.99
N ALA A 1200 -48.20 8.15 21.72
CA ALA A 1200 -46.95 8.08 20.98
C ALA A 1200 -45.98 9.19 21.41
N THR A 1201 -46.47 10.41 21.60
CA THR A 1201 -45.69 11.56 22.09
C THR A 1201 -45.13 11.28 23.48
N MET A 1202 -45.87 10.63 24.38
CA MET A 1202 -45.38 10.29 25.72
C MET A 1202 -44.20 9.30 25.72
N VAL A 1203 -44.07 8.46 24.70
CA VAL A 1203 -42.88 7.60 24.49
C VAL A 1203 -41.77 8.36 23.75
N GLY A 1204 -42.11 9.25 22.83
CA GLY A 1204 -41.16 10.20 22.23
C GLY A 1204 -40.50 11.11 23.28
N ASP A 1205 -41.24 11.52 24.31
CA ASP A 1205 -40.71 12.34 25.41
C ASP A 1205 -39.77 11.57 26.35
N GLN A 1206 -39.86 10.23 26.42
CA GLN A 1206 -38.86 9.43 27.15
C GLN A 1206 -37.48 9.48 26.48
N ILE A 1207 -37.40 9.83 25.19
CA ILE A 1207 -36.13 10.03 24.48
C ILE A 1207 -35.37 11.25 25.03
N LYS A 1208 -36.06 12.24 25.64
CA LYS A 1208 -35.42 13.40 26.29
C LYS A 1208 -34.65 13.04 27.58
N ILE A 1209 -34.79 11.82 28.10
CA ILE A 1209 -34.14 11.37 29.35
C ILE A 1209 -32.62 11.14 29.14
N PHE A 1210 -32.14 11.05 27.90
CA PHE A 1210 -30.70 10.97 27.58
C PHE A 1210 -29.93 12.30 27.70
N ARG A 1211 -30.47 13.31 28.40
CA ARG A 1211 -29.67 14.44 28.90
C ARG A 1211 -29.00 14.07 30.22
N PRO A 1212 -27.66 14.15 30.35
CA PRO A 1212 -27.02 14.15 31.66
C PRO A 1212 -27.62 15.28 32.51
N GLN A 1213 -27.94 15.00 33.78
CA GLN A 1213 -28.29 16.06 34.71
C GLN A 1213 -27.00 16.72 35.23
N HIS A 1214 -26.68 17.86 34.60
CA HIS A 1214 -25.56 18.78 34.86
C HIS A 1214 -24.16 18.31 34.47
#